data_AF-A0A672J5N1-F1
#
_entry.id   AF-A0A672J5N1-F1
#
_cell.length_a   1.000
_cell.length_b   1.000
_cell.length_c   1.000
_cell.angle_alpha   90.00
_cell.angle_beta   90.00
_cell.angle_gamma   90.00
#
_symmetry.space_group_name_H-M   'P 1'
#
loop_
_entity.id
_entity.type
_entity.pdbx_description
1 polymer ?
#
loop_
_entity_poly.entity_id
_entity_poly.type
_entity_poly.pdbx_seq_one_letter_code
_entity_poly.pdbx_strand_id
1 'polypeptide(L)'
;MWSPSQCLCSCTFCDSRSVSSEKLAVKMCRLELTPRNKDRWSREIQIMKKLNHINVVTAQDVPEEMEAIALNDLPLLAMEYCSRGDLRRVLSKPENCCGLMESEVLSLLNDVGSGIQYLHENKIIHRDLKPENIVLQDINGKLVHKIIDLGYAKDLDQGSLCTSFVGTLQYLAPELFENKPYTVTVDYWSFGTMIFECSCGFRPFLHNLQPVQWASKVRNKGPKDIMAVEELNGDVRFSTHLPYPNNLSRTLLEPMEALLQLMLKWDPVQRGGEMNADTKKPLCFYVLEQILSMKVVHILNMTTAQVHSFQLTPDESLHSLQKRIEAETKIEVANQELLQETGVSLDPRKPAAQCVLDGVVRARGWDSYIVYLFDKSITKYSGPFSARRLPEQVNTIVQEPKTQLPLVVLKKVWGEAVSYICGLKEDYSRLFQGQRAAMLSLLRYNTNLTRYKNSMFGFSQQLKAKLDFFKSSIQYDLEKYRERGESGGLRSGSGAWTEESVWGLKGPLFDSRCARQVAEVSHLDDEILALHSEIVELQRSPYARRQGDKMEQLRDNPFPLSPSVPDSDVSSDSSEMVKAIIQTVQNQDKVLKDLFTHLSKILSSKQKIIDLFPRIEKTLESIKDADSTVMQMQMKRQKEFWHLLKIACVSPAPDAGGGRRAGQEHGGESHGERSPLRFLSSRPLNTQYMSLLHTHL
;
A
#
# COMPACT_ATOMS: atom_id res chain seq x y z
N MET A 1 -29.52 -8.49 -17.00
CA MET A 1 -30.44 -9.60 -17.35
C MET A 1 -29.59 -10.85 -17.26
N TRP A 2 -29.97 -11.85 -16.46
CA TRP A 2 -29.20 -13.10 -16.42
C TRP A 2 -29.36 -13.83 -17.76
N SER A 3 -28.32 -14.55 -18.21
CA SER A 3 -28.31 -15.18 -19.54
C SER A 3 -29.41 -16.26 -19.64
N PRO A 4 -30.19 -16.33 -20.73
CA PRO A 4 -31.14 -17.42 -20.96
C PRO A 4 -30.38 -18.71 -21.36
N SER A 5 -29.83 -19.39 -20.36
CA SER A 5 -28.94 -20.56 -20.43
C SER A 5 -29.65 -21.87 -20.84
N GLN A 6 -30.35 -21.86 -21.98
CA GLN A 6 -31.08 -23.01 -22.57
C GLN A 6 -32.15 -23.67 -21.68
N CYS A 7 -32.46 -23.09 -20.52
CA CYS A 7 -33.39 -23.66 -19.55
C CYS A 7 -34.87 -23.38 -19.88
N LEU A 8 -35.76 -24.29 -19.46
CA LEU A 8 -37.22 -24.18 -19.56
C LEU A 8 -37.83 -23.13 -18.60
N CYS A 9 -36.99 -22.25 -18.05
CA CYS A 9 -37.28 -21.35 -16.94
C CYS A 9 -36.76 -19.94 -17.23
N SER A 10 -37.37 -18.93 -16.63
CA SER A 10 -36.87 -17.56 -16.64
C SER A 10 -36.63 -17.04 -15.23
N CYS A 11 -35.55 -16.30 -15.02
CA CYS A 11 -35.40 -15.46 -13.84
C CYS A 11 -36.04 -14.08 -14.09
N THR A 12 -36.95 -13.66 -13.22
CA THR A 12 -37.56 -12.33 -13.20
C THR A 12 -37.08 -11.61 -11.93
N PHE A 13 -36.91 -10.29 -12.00
CA PHE A 13 -36.56 -9.47 -10.83
C PHE A 13 -37.81 -8.79 -10.28
N CYS A 14 -37.98 -8.82 -8.97
CA CYS A 14 -39.10 -8.20 -8.27
C CYS A 14 -38.58 -7.39 -7.07
N ASP A 15 -39.06 -6.15 -6.92
CA ASP A 15 -38.96 -5.39 -5.67
C ASP A 15 -40.03 -5.92 -4.70
N SER A 16 -39.67 -6.21 -3.44
CA SER A 16 -40.66 -6.34 -2.38
C SER A 16 -41.26 -4.96 -2.11
N ARG A 17 -42.59 -4.82 -2.19
CA ARG A 17 -43.29 -3.55 -1.91
C ARG A 17 -43.58 -3.31 -0.43
N SER A 18 -43.08 -4.19 0.44
CA SER A 18 -43.40 -4.30 1.86
C SER A 18 -42.26 -3.80 2.77
N VAL A 19 -42.14 -2.47 2.88
CA VAL A 19 -41.34 -1.72 3.89
C VAL A 19 -39.80 -1.87 3.82
N SER A 20 -39.24 -3.04 3.59
CA SER A 20 -37.81 -3.22 3.29
C SER A 20 -37.53 -3.01 1.80
N SER A 21 -36.45 -2.29 1.48
CA SER A 21 -36.02 -2.02 0.09
C SER A 21 -35.20 -3.18 -0.50
N GLU A 22 -35.59 -4.42 -0.20
CA GLU A 22 -34.84 -5.61 -0.60
C GLU A 22 -35.31 -6.14 -1.95
N LYS A 23 -34.38 -6.74 -2.70
CA LYS A 23 -34.59 -7.22 -4.06
C LYS A 23 -34.43 -8.73 -4.10
N LEU A 24 -35.35 -9.37 -4.82
CA LEU A 24 -35.37 -10.82 -4.98
C LEU A 24 -35.15 -11.20 -6.45
N ALA A 25 -34.44 -12.31 -6.64
CA ALA A 25 -34.39 -13.01 -7.91
C ALA A 25 -35.37 -14.20 -7.85
N VAL A 26 -36.39 -14.21 -8.72
CA VAL A 26 -37.39 -15.29 -8.75
C VAL A 26 -37.20 -16.11 -10.03
N LYS A 27 -36.84 -17.39 -9.88
CA LYS A 27 -36.78 -18.36 -10.98
C LYS A 27 -38.15 -19.03 -11.09
N MET A 28 -38.73 -18.99 -12.29
CA MET A 28 -40.05 -19.56 -12.61
C MET A 28 -39.99 -20.41 -13.88
N CYS A 29 -40.74 -21.51 -13.92
CA CYS A 29 -40.87 -22.33 -15.13
C CYS A 29 -42.00 -21.80 -16.02
N ARG A 30 -41.71 -21.54 -17.30
CA ARG A 30 -42.69 -20.99 -18.27
C ARG A 30 -43.43 -22.02 -19.11
N LEU A 31 -43.01 -23.28 -19.04
CA LEU A 31 -43.45 -24.34 -19.95
C LEU A 31 -44.00 -25.52 -19.15
N GLU A 32 -44.95 -26.25 -19.72
CA GLU A 32 -45.41 -27.50 -19.14
C GLU A 32 -44.25 -28.51 -19.09
N LEU A 33 -43.86 -28.88 -17.87
CA LEU A 33 -42.81 -29.87 -17.66
C LEU A 33 -43.37 -31.28 -17.72
N THR A 34 -42.66 -32.16 -18.43
CA THR A 34 -42.83 -33.62 -18.32
C THR A 34 -42.63 -34.06 -16.86
N PRO A 35 -43.21 -35.18 -16.40
CA PRO A 35 -43.11 -35.61 -14.99
C PRO A 35 -41.66 -35.65 -14.47
N ARG A 36 -40.74 -36.24 -15.25
CA ARG A 36 -39.29 -36.28 -14.96
C ARG A 36 -38.64 -34.90 -14.82
N ASN A 37 -39.17 -33.88 -15.47
CA ASN A 37 -38.71 -32.49 -15.33
C ASN A 37 -39.41 -31.77 -14.16
N LYS A 38 -40.67 -32.10 -13.83
CA LYS A 38 -41.30 -31.65 -12.56
C LYS A 38 -40.51 -32.17 -11.36
N ASP A 39 -40.10 -33.44 -11.37
CA ASP A 39 -39.25 -34.05 -10.33
C ASP A 39 -37.90 -33.32 -10.17
N ARG A 40 -37.31 -32.86 -11.28
CA ARG A 40 -36.06 -32.08 -11.29
C ARG A 40 -36.27 -30.68 -10.70
N TRP A 41 -37.33 -29.99 -11.09
CA TRP A 41 -37.68 -28.66 -10.59
C TRP A 41 -37.93 -28.67 -9.07
N SER A 42 -38.77 -29.60 -8.60
CA SER A 42 -39.03 -29.79 -7.17
C SER A 42 -37.75 -30.14 -6.40
N ARG A 43 -36.84 -30.92 -7.01
CA ARG A 43 -35.54 -31.28 -6.41
C ARG A 43 -34.56 -30.11 -6.36
N GLU A 44 -34.52 -29.25 -7.37
CA GLU A 44 -33.71 -28.02 -7.35
C GLU A 44 -34.12 -27.16 -6.13
N ILE A 45 -35.42 -26.94 -5.95
CA ILE A 45 -35.96 -26.17 -4.81
C ILE A 45 -35.65 -26.85 -3.46
N GLN A 46 -35.81 -28.18 -3.37
CA GLN A 46 -35.48 -28.94 -2.15
C GLN A 46 -33.99 -28.94 -1.81
N ILE A 47 -33.10 -28.82 -2.81
CA ILE A 47 -31.65 -28.66 -2.59
C ILE A 47 -31.37 -27.22 -2.16
N MET A 48 -31.84 -26.22 -2.91
CA MET A 48 -31.61 -24.80 -2.65
C MET A 48 -32.11 -24.38 -1.25
N LYS A 49 -33.26 -24.89 -0.77
CA LYS A 49 -33.77 -24.63 0.59
C LYS A 49 -32.98 -25.30 1.73
N LYS A 50 -32.01 -26.19 1.44
CA LYS A 50 -31.10 -26.79 2.45
C LYS A 50 -29.76 -26.07 2.56
N LEU A 51 -29.40 -25.24 1.58
CA LEU A 51 -28.06 -24.67 1.45
C LEU A 51 -28.00 -23.28 2.08
N ASN A 52 -26.97 -23.06 2.89
CA ASN A 52 -26.67 -21.81 3.56
C ASN A 52 -25.14 -21.65 3.65
N HIS A 53 -24.57 -20.90 2.71
CA HIS A 53 -23.14 -20.62 2.65
C HIS A 53 -22.87 -19.30 1.92
N ILE A 54 -21.88 -18.53 2.37
CA ILE A 54 -21.60 -17.19 1.83
C ILE A 54 -21.27 -17.18 0.33
N ASN A 55 -20.73 -18.28 -0.21
CA ASN A 55 -20.39 -18.43 -1.63
C ASN A 55 -21.37 -19.29 -2.44
N VAL A 56 -22.57 -19.53 -1.92
CA VAL A 56 -23.72 -20.06 -2.69
C VAL A 56 -24.84 -19.03 -2.60
N VAL A 57 -25.72 -18.95 -3.61
CA VAL A 57 -26.94 -18.15 -3.50
C VAL A 57 -27.95 -18.86 -2.61
N THR A 58 -28.41 -18.14 -1.59
CA THR A 58 -29.37 -18.63 -0.60
C THR A 58 -30.79 -18.55 -1.16
N ALA A 59 -31.56 -19.64 -1.02
CA ALA A 59 -33.00 -19.59 -1.24
C ALA A 59 -33.67 -18.71 -0.17
N GLN A 60 -34.75 -18.04 -0.56
CA GLN A 60 -35.62 -17.32 0.37
C GLN A 60 -37.04 -17.86 0.26
N ASP A 61 -37.89 -17.49 1.20
CA ASP A 61 -39.32 -17.77 1.08
C ASP A 61 -39.95 -16.86 0.01
N VAL A 62 -40.99 -17.38 -0.63
CA VAL A 62 -41.73 -16.67 -1.69
C VAL A 62 -42.74 -15.76 -1.01
N PRO A 63 -42.71 -14.43 -1.21
CA PRO A 63 -43.73 -13.54 -0.65
C PRO A 63 -45.11 -13.87 -1.23
N GLU A 64 -46.17 -13.73 -0.41
CA GLU A 64 -47.55 -14.04 -0.82
C GLU A 64 -47.97 -13.27 -2.09
N GLU A 65 -47.51 -12.02 -2.24
CA GLU A 65 -47.80 -11.19 -3.41
C GLU A 65 -47.12 -11.71 -4.69
N MET A 66 -46.16 -12.63 -4.58
CA MET A 66 -45.46 -13.26 -5.70
C MET A 66 -46.04 -14.63 -6.07
N GLU A 67 -46.93 -15.25 -5.28
CA GLU A 67 -47.64 -16.44 -5.75
C GLU A 67 -48.51 -16.12 -6.99
N ALA A 68 -49.05 -14.91 -7.06
CA ALA A 68 -49.82 -14.39 -8.19
C ALA A 68 -49.03 -14.21 -9.51
N ILE A 69 -47.70 -14.38 -9.52
CA ILE A 69 -46.89 -14.41 -10.75
C ILE A 69 -46.47 -15.82 -11.19
N ALA A 70 -46.99 -16.88 -10.55
CA ALA A 70 -46.86 -18.25 -11.03
C ALA A 70 -47.68 -18.45 -12.33
N LEU A 71 -47.10 -19.16 -13.30
CA LEU A 71 -47.70 -19.39 -14.62
C LEU A 71 -48.37 -20.78 -14.76
N ASN A 72 -48.28 -21.60 -13.70
CA ASN A 72 -48.70 -23.00 -13.63
C ASN A 72 -48.50 -23.49 -12.18
N ASP A 73 -48.96 -24.71 -11.86
CA ASP A 73 -48.90 -25.31 -10.51
C ASP A 73 -47.48 -25.68 -10.00
N LEU A 74 -46.42 -25.16 -10.62
CA LEU A 74 -45.04 -25.41 -10.20
C LEU A 74 -44.59 -24.34 -9.19
N PRO A 75 -44.02 -24.72 -8.03
CA PRO A 75 -43.60 -23.77 -7.01
C PRO A 75 -42.51 -22.83 -7.54
N LEU A 76 -42.54 -21.58 -7.09
CA LEU A 76 -41.52 -20.57 -7.40
C LEU A 76 -40.25 -20.79 -6.56
N LEU A 77 -39.11 -20.36 -7.10
CA LEU A 77 -37.84 -20.30 -6.36
C LEU A 77 -37.40 -18.84 -6.19
N ALA A 78 -37.65 -18.28 -5.01
CA ALA A 78 -37.11 -16.99 -4.59
C ALA A 78 -35.68 -17.15 -4.04
N MET A 79 -34.82 -16.18 -4.32
CA MET A 79 -33.39 -16.17 -3.98
C MET A 79 -32.89 -14.74 -3.72
N GLU A 80 -31.79 -14.61 -2.98
CA GLU A 80 -31.10 -13.32 -2.80
C GLU A 80 -30.68 -12.69 -4.15
N TYR A 81 -30.89 -11.38 -4.31
CA TYR A 81 -30.49 -10.67 -5.54
C TYR A 81 -29.02 -10.24 -5.52
N CYS A 82 -28.20 -10.91 -6.34
CA CYS A 82 -26.80 -10.54 -6.55
C CYS A 82 -26.67 -9.36 -7.53
N SER A 83 -26.44 -8.16 -6.98
CA SER A 83 -26.55 -6.87 -7.67
C SER A 83 -25.45 -6.57 -8.69
N ARG A 84 -24.28 -7.21 -8.58
CA ARG A 84 -23.14 -6.97 -9.47
C ARG A 84 -23.15 -7.90 -10.70
N GLY A 85 -24.17 -8.75 -10.83
CA GLY A 85 -24.41 -9.60 -12.02
C GLY A 85 -23.49 -10.81 -12.10
N ASP A 86 -23.41 -11.42 -13.27
CA ASP A 86 -22.63 -12.64 -13.56
C ASP A 86 -21.15 -12.38 -13.91
N LEU A 87 -20.30 -13.38 -13.71
CA LEU A 87 -18.87 -13.36 -14.00
C LEU A 87 -18.59 -13.32 -15.52
N ARG A 88 -19.46 -13.91 -16.36
CA ARG A 88 -19.36 -13.74 -17.82
C ARG A 88 -19.37 -12.25 -18.19
N ARG A 89 -20.29 -11.46 -17.64
CA ARG A 89 -20.35 -10.01 -17.86
C ARG A 89 -19.10 -9.27 -17.38
N VAL A 90 -18.37 -9.81 -16.40
CA VAL A 90 -17.07 -9.27 -15.97
C VAL A 90 -15.96 -9.64 -16.96
N LEU A 91 -15.92 -10.88 -17.46
CA LEU A 91 -14.93 -11.35 -18.44
C LEU A 91 -15.14 -10.75 -19.85
N SER A 92 -16.37 -10.42 -20.22
CA SER A 92 -16.69 -9.76 -21.51
C SER A 92 -16.38 -8.26 -21.55
N LYS A 93 -15.73 -7.71 -20.52
CA LYS A 93 -15.28 -6.32 -20.47
C LYS A 93 -14.03 -6.09 -21.32
N PRO A 94 -13.92 -4.97 -22.06
CA PRO A 94 -12.71 -4.52 -22.74
C PRO A 94 -11.42 -4.63 -21.92
N GLU A 95 -11.44 -4.14 -20.67
CA GLU A 95 -10.28 -4.13 -19.79
C GLU A 95 -9.77 -5.53 -19.39
N ASN A 96 -10.64 -6.54 -19.47
CA ASN A 96 -10.39 -7.91 -18.98
C ASN A 96 -10.09 -8.92 -20.10
N CYS A 97 -9.91 -8.45 -21.34
CA CYS A 97 -9.73 -9.30 -22.53
C CYS A 97 -8.45 -10.16 -22.54
N CYS A 98 -7.50 -9.91 -21.63
CA CYS A 98 -6.31 -10.74 -21.38
C CYS A 98 -6.22 -11.24 -19.93
N GLY A 99 -7.38 -11.37 -19.26
CA GLY A 99 -7.49 -11.79 -17.86
C GLY A 99 -7.98 -10.68 -16.93
N LEU A 100 -8.49 -11.08 -15.78
CA LEU A 100 -8.80 -10.23 -14.63
C LEU A 100 -7.51 -9.81 -13.92
N MET A 101 -7.59 -8.94 -12.90
CA MET A 101 -6.45 -8.64 -12.03
C MET A 101 -6.14 -9.81 -11.09
N GLU A 102 -4.88 -9.96 -10.64
CA GLU A 102 -4.47 -11.04 -9.70
C GLU A 102 -5.36 -11.05 -8.44
N SER A 103 -5.73 -9.88 -7.92
CA SER A 103 -6.65 -9.78 -6.79
C SER A 103 -8.08 -10.28 -7.04
N GLU A 104 -8.57 -10.15 -8.27
CA GLU A 104 -9.88 -10.67 -8.68
C GLU A 104 -9.80 -12.20 -8.87
N VAL A 105 -8.72 -12.70 -9.48
CA VAL A 105 -8.44 -14.15 -9.62
C VAL A 105 -8.32 -14.82 -8.24
N LEU A 106 -7.58 -14.24 -7.31
CA LEU A 106 -7.47 -14.75 -5.94
C LEU A 106 -8.79 -14.67 -5.16
N SER A 107 -9.61 -13.64 -5.39
CA SER A 107 -10.96 -13.55 -4.82
C SER A 107 -11.88 -14.66 -5.37
N LEU A 108 -11.79 -14.95 -6.67
CA LEU A 108 -12.50 -16.05 -7.33
C LEU A 108 -12.06 -17.42 -6.77
N LEU A 109 -10.75 -17.65 -6.64
CA LEU A 109 -10.19 -18.88 -6.05
C LEU A 109 -10.73 -19.13 -4.64
N ASN A 110 -10.69 -18.12 -3.78
CA ASN A 110 -11.20 -18.18 -2.41
C ASN A 110 -12.71 -18.48 -2.40
N ASP A 111 -13.49 -17.65 -3.09
CA ASP A 111 -14.94 -17.66 -2.97
C ASP A 111 -15.55 -18.89 -3.67
N VAL A 112 -15.20 -19.15 -4.93
CA VAL A 112 -15.76 -20.27 -5.69
C VAL A 112 -15.18 -21.60 -5.22
N GLY A 113 -13.91 -21.66 -4.79
CA GLY A 113 -13.31 -22.85 -4.19
C GLY A 113 -14.05 -23.29 -2.92
N SER A 114 -14.29 -22.34 -2.01
CA SER A 114 -15.09 -22.55 -0.80
C SER A 114 -16.52 -22.99 -1.11
N GLY A 115 -17.17 -22.36 -2.11
CA GLY A 115 -18.50 -22.74 -2.58
C GLY A 115 -18.58 -24.19 -3.11
N ILE A 116 -17.58 -24.64 -3.87
CA ILE A 116 -17.53 -26.02 -4.38
C ILE A 116 -17.27 -27.02 -3.24
N GLN A 117 -16.35 -26.72 -2.32
CA GLN A 117 -16.09 -27.56 -1.15
C GLN A 117 -17.38 -27.77 -0.33
N TYR A 118 -18.10 -26.69 -0.02
CA TYR A 118 -19.38 -26.75 0.70
C TYR A 118 -20.44 -27.62 -0.01
N LEU A 119 -20.59 -27.49 -1.34
CA LEU A 119 -21.52 -28.34 -2.11
C LEU A 119 -21.12 -29.82 -2.05
N HIS A 120 -19.83 -30.13 -2.18
CA HIS A 120 -19.31 -31.51 -2.18
C HIS A 120 -19.41 -32.16 -0.80
N GLU A 121 -19.20 -31.40 0.27
CA GLU A 121 -19.45 -31.82 1.66
C GLU A 121 -20.94 -32.20 1.84
N ASN A 122 -21.85 -31.36 1.35
CA ASN A 122 -23.31 -31.58 1.31
C ASN A 122 -23.77 -32.54 0.20
N LYS A 123 -22.87 -33.38 -0.35
CA LYS A 123 -23.16 -34.46 -1.31
C LYS A 123 -23.72 -34.04 -2.67
N ILE A 124 -23.54 -32.77 -3.04
CA ILE A 124 -24.08 -32.18 -4.27
C ILE A 124 -22.96 -31.93 -5.28
N ILE A 125 -23.06 -32.54 -6.48
CA ILE A 125 -22.23 -32.17 -7.64
C ILE A 125 -22.99 -31.13 -8.48
N HIS A 126 -22.33 -30.07 -8.91
CA HIS A 126 -22.93 -28.96 -9.67
C HIS A 126 -23.12 -29.28 -11.17
N ARG A 127 -22.09 -29.85 -11.81
CA ARG A 127 -22.04 -30.33 -13.21
C ARG A 127 -22.11 -29.29 -14.33
N ASP A 128 -22.60 -28.07 -14.05
CA ASP A 128 -22.65 -26.96 -15.01
C ASP A 128 -22.02 -25.67 -14.43
N LEU A 129 -20.80 -25.78 -13.88
CA LEU A 129 -20.04 -24.61 -13.42
C LEU A 129 -19.44 -23.86 -14.62
N LYS A 130 -19.70 -22.55 -14.70
CA LYS A 130 -19.28 -21.66 -15.79
C LYS A 130 -19.44 -20.19 -15.35
N PRO A 131 -18.82 -19.20 -16.02
CA PRO A 131 -18.91 -17.80 -15.62
C PRO A 131 -20.33 -17.21 -15.64
N GLU A 132 -21.25 -17.78 -16.42
CA GLU A 132 -22.67 -17.43 -16.39
C GLU A 132 -23.37 -17.86 -15.09
N ASN A 133 -22.85 -18.91 -14.42
CA ASN A 133 -23.39 -19.50 -13.20
C ASN A 133 -22.60 -19.10 -11.92
N ILE A 134 -21.72 -18.10 -12.04
CA ILE A 134 -21.08 -17.42 -10.90
C ILE A 134 -21.59 -15.98 -10.90
N VAL A 135 -22.28 -15.57 -9.83
CA VAL A 135 -22.78 -14.20 -9.65
C VAL A 135 -22.03 -13.47 -8.55
N LEU A 136 -22.01 -12.15 -8.66
CA LEU A 136 -21.25 -11.27 -7.80
C LEU A 136 -22.20 -10.37 -6.99
N GLN A 137 -21.91 -10.23 -5.70
CA GLN A 137 -22.63 -9.36 -4.78
C GLN A 137 -21.66 -8.46 -4.01
N ASP A 138 -22.08 -7.24 -3.72
CA ASP A 138 -21.35 -6.34 -2.82
C ASP A 138 -21.80 -6.62 -1.38
N ILE A 139 -20.86 -7.01 -0.51
CA ILE A 139 -21.10 -7.27 0.90
C ILE A 139 -20.11 -6.42 1.70
N ASN A 140 -20.60 -5.33 2.27
CA ASN A 140 -19.82 -4.35 3.06
C ASN A 140 -18.58 -3.81 2.31
N GLY A 141 -18.66 -3.64 0.99
CA GLY A 141 -17.55 -3.17 0.16
C GLY A 141 -16.59 -4.27 -0.32
N LYS A 142 -16.73 -5.53 0.12
CA LYS A 142 -16.11 -6.67 -0.56
C LYS A 142 -17.02 -7.15 -1.69
N LEU A 143 -16.45 -7.29 -2.89
CA LEU A 143 -17.07 -8.06 -3.97
C LEU A 143 -16.94 -9.57 -3.68
N VAL A 144 -18.07 -10.26 -3.53
CA VAL A 144 -18.14 -11.69 -3.19
C VAL A 144 -18.73 -12.48 -4.35
N HIS A 145 -18.09 -13.60 -4.69
CA HIS A 145 -18.60 -14.56 -5.69
C HIS A 145 -19.51 -15.60 -5.04
N LYS A 146 -20.63 -15.92 -5.71
CA LYS A 146 -21.63 -16.90 -5.31
C LYS A 146 -22.01 -17.81 -6.48
N ILE A 147 -22.15 -19.11 -6.21
CA ILE A 147 -22.61 -20.13 -7.16
C ILE A 147 -24.15 -20.11 -7.27
N ILE A 148 -24.69 -20.27 -8.48
CA ILE A 148 -26.13 -20.34 -8.81
C ILE A 148 -26.48 -21.51 -9.75
N ASP A 149 -27.78 -21.76 -9.91
CA ASP A 149 -28.37 -22.66 -10.91
C ASP A 149 -28.09 -24.16 -10.70
N LEU A 150 -28.51 -24.66 -9.55
CA LEU A 150 -28.49 -26.09 -9.21
C LEU A 150 -29.53 -26.93 -9.96
N GLY A 151 -30.16 -26.40 -11.03
CA GLY A 151 -31.08 -27.16 -11.89
C GLY A 151 -30.42 -28.35 -12.60
N TYR A 152 -29.09 -28.30 -12.75
CA TYR A 152 -28.27 -29.43 -13.23
C TYR A 152 -27.55 -30.18 -12.11
N ALA A 153 -27.80 -29.92 -10.83
CA ALA A 153 -27.12 -30.61 -9.74
C ALA A 153 -27.54 -32.11 -9.61
N LYS A 154 -26.75 -32.90 -8.85
CA LYS A 154 -27.14 -34.24 -8.39
C LYS A 154 -26.61 -34.54 -6.99
N ASP A 155 -27.48 -35.15 -6.18
CA ASP A 155 -27.20 -35.79 -4.90
C ASP A 155 -26.46 -37.14 -5.09
N LEU A 156 -25.42 -37.38 -4.30
CA LEU A 156 -24.60 -38.60 -4.33
C LEU A 156 -25.23 -39.79 -3.61
N ASP A 157 -26.09 -39.57 -2.60
CA ASP A 157 -26.56 -40.63 -1.71
C ASP A 157 -27.51 -41.62 -2.41
N GLN A 158 -27.98 -41.29 -3.62
CA GLN A 158 -28.74 -42.18 -4.51
C GLN A 158 -27.85 -43.12 -5.35
N GLY A 159 -26.78 -43.65 -4.74
CA GLY A 159 -26.15 -44.94 -5.06
C GLY A 159 -25.74 -45.20 -6.52
N SER A 160 -25.43 -44.17 -7.32
CA SER A 160 -25.28 -44.34 -8.77
C SER A 160 -24.18 -43.47 -9.40
N LEU A 161 -23.22 -44.18 -9.99
CA LEU A 161 -22.42 -43.77 -11.15
C LEU A 161 -23.33 -43.05 -12.18
N CYS A 162 -22.94 -41.85 -12.63
CA CYS A 162 -23.84 -40.93 -13.32
C CYS A 162 -23.67 -40.92 -14.86
N THR A 163 -24.75 -40.84 -15.64
CA THR A 163 -24.72 -41.01 -17.11
C THR A 163 -25.52 -39.97 -17.92
N SER A 164 -25.81 -38.79 -17.35
CA SER A 164 -26.59 -37.75 -18.04
C SER A 164 -25.73 -36.64 -18.67
N PHE A 165 -25.77 -36.52 -20.00
CA PHE A 165 -25.23 -35.39 -20.77
C PHE A 165 -26.04 -34.11 -20.51
N VAL A 166 -25.42 -33.12 -19.83
CA VAL A 166 -25.97 -31.79 -19.50
C VAL A 166 -24.83 -30.78 -19.36
N GLY A 167 -25.11 -29.49 -19.54
CA GLY A 167 -24.17 -28.38 -19.27
C GLY A 167 -23.61 -27.68 -20.50
N THR A 168 -22.97 -26.52 -20.30
CA THR A 168 -22.37 -25.72 -21.39
C THR A 168 -21.03 -26.31 -21.84
N LEU A 169 -21.01 -26.78 -23.09
CA LEU A 169 -19.97 -27.62 -23.71
C LEU A 169 -18.52 -27.13 -23.47
N GLN A 170 -18.28 -25.81 -23.43
CA GLN A 170 -16.93 -25.24 -23.32
C GLN A 170 -16.30 -25.33 -21.91
N TYR A 171 -17.06 -25.75 -20.88
CA TYR A 171 -16.58 -25.98 -19.50
C TYR A 171 -16.75 -27.43 -19.04
N LEU A 172 -17.24 -28.29 -19.94
CA LEU A 172 -17.67 -29.65 -19.61
C LEU A 172 -16.47 -30.59 -19.50
N ALA A 173 -16.49 -31.49 -18.52
CA ALA A 173 -15.42 -32.46 -18.31
C ALA A 173 -15.41 -33.56 -19.40
N PRO A 174 -14.24 -34.06 -19.84
CA PRO A 174 -14.12 -35.04 -20.94
C PRO A 174 -15.04 -36.27 -20.83
N GLU A 175 -15.17 -36.84 -19.64
CA GLU A 175 -15.95 -38.04 -19.35
C GLU A 175 -17.47 -37.86 -19.55
N LEU A 176 -17.97 -36.62 -19.46
CA LEU A 176 -19.38 -36.29 -19.70
C LEU A 176 -19.74 -36.38 -21.19
N PHE A 177 -18.80 -36.09 -22.10
CA PHE A 177 -18.99 -36.32 -23.54
C PHE A 177 -18.97 -37.81 -23.89
N GLU A 178 -18.16 -38.61 -23.19
CA GLU A 178 -18.04 -40.05 -23.41
C GLU A 178 -19.19 -40.86 -22.78
N ASN A 179 -20.19 -40.19 -22.16
CA ASN A 179 -21.25 -40.77 -21.33
C ASN A 179 -20.72 -41.75 -20.25
N LYS A 180 -19.46 -41.57 -19.85
CA LYS A 180 -18.81 -42.40 -18.83
C LYS A 180 -19.31 -41.99 -17.44
N PRO A 181 -19.29 -42.93 -16.48
CA PRO A 181 -19.66 -42.61 -15.12
C PRO A 181 -18.63 -41.67 -14.46
N TYR A 182 -19.14 -40.63 -13.80
CA TYR A 182 -18.35 -39.52 -13.27
C TYR A 182 -18.58 -39.27 -11.78
N THR A 183 -17.71 -38.44 -11.19
CA THR A 183 -17.69 -38.09 -9.76
C THR A 183 -17.67 -36.56 -9.55
N VAL A 184 -17.43 -36.11 -8.32
CA VAL A 184 -17.13 -34.69 -7.98
C VAL A 184 -16.04 -34.07 -8.85
N THR A 185 -15.14 -34.86 -9.45
CA THR A 185 -14.04 -34.37 -10.28
C THR A 185 -14.48 -33.66 -11.57
N VAL A 186 -15.74 -33.74 -11.98
CA VAL A 186 -16.27 -32.91 -13.08
C VAL A 186 -16.21 -31.42 -12.75
N ASP A 187 -16.58 -31.06 -11.52
CA ASP A 187 -16.61 -29.66 -11.06
C ASP A 187 -15.19 -29.09 -10.96
N TYR A 188 -14.17 -29.93 -10.71
CA TYR A 188 -12.77 -29.51 -10.69
C TYR A 188 -12.26 -29.12 -12.09
N TRP A 189 -12.71 -29.81 -13.14
CA TRP A 189 -12.39 -29.43 -14.52
C TRP A 189 -13.07 -28.11 -14.90
N SER A 190 -14.36 -27.97 -14.59
CA SER A 190 -15.12 -26.75 -14.84
C SER A 190 -14.56 -25.55 -14.04
N PHE A 191 -14.09 -25.76 -12.81
CA PHE A 191 -13.41 -24.71 -12.04
C PHE A 191 -12.02 -24.38 -12.61
N GLY A 192 -11.20 -25.37 -12.95
CA GLY A 192 -9.89 -25.14 -13.58
C GLY A 192 -9.98 -24.39 -14.92
N THR A 193 -11.00 -24.70 -15.73
CA THR A 193 -11.24 -23.99 -17.01
C THR A 193 -11.69 -22.54 -16.79
N MET A 194 -12.48 -22.27 -15.74
CA MET A 194 -12.79 -20.89 -15.31
C MET A 194 -11.56 -20.15 -14.75
N ILE A 195 -10.73 -20.79 -13.92
CA ILE A 195 -9.51 -20.16 -13.36
C ILE A 195 -8.57 -19.74 -14.49
N PHE A 196 -8.36 -20.60 -15.49
CA PHE A 196 -7.57 -20.27 -16.67
C PHE A 196 -8.18 -19.10 -17.45
N GLU A 197 -9.49 -19.13 -17.75
CA GLU A 197 -10.16 -18.05 -18.48
C GLU A 197 -10.13 -16.71 -17.71
N CYS A 198 -10.24 -16.74 -16.38
CA CYS A 198 -10.10 -15.55 -15.54
C CYS A 198 -8.65 -15.06 -15.45
N SER A 199 -7.66 -15.94 -15.62
CA SER A 199 -6.24 -15.56 -15.63
C SER A 199 -5.78 -15.00 -17.00
N CYS A 200 -6.41 -15.42 -18.10
CA CYS A 200 -5.89 -15.19 -19.47
C CYS A 200 -6.89 -14.56 -20.46
N GLY A 201 -8.16 -14.41 -20.11
CA GLY A 201 -9.21 -13.83 -20.96
C GLY A 201 -9.81 -14.79 -22.00
N PHE A 202 -9.26 -16.00 -22.15
CA PHE A 202 -9.75 -17.04 -23.07
C PHE A 202 -9.65 -18.43 -22.44
N ARG A 203 -10.42 -19.40 -22.96
CA ARG A 203 -10.53 -20.76 -22.37
C ARG A 203 -9.36 -21.66 -22.79
N PRO A 204 -8.89 -22.59 -21.94
CA PRO A 204 -7.60 -23.28 -22.13
C PRO A 204 -7.49 -24.16 -23.38
N PHE A 205 -8.57 -24.81 -23.80
CA PHE A 205 -8.51 -25.83 -24.86
C PHE A 205 -9.46 -25.48 -26.01
N LEU A 206 -8.91 -25.00 -27.14
CA LEU A 206 -9.53 -24.99 -28.48
C LEU A 206 -11.05 -24.67 -28.56
N HIS A 207 -11.54 -23.71 -27.77
CA HIS A 207 -12.97 -23.59 -27.43
C HIS A 207 -13.91 -23.13 -28.57
N ASN A 208 -13.38 -22.91 -29.77
CA ASN A 208 -14.15 -22.56 -30.97
C ASN A 208 -14.48 -23.80 -31.82
N LEU A 209 -13.88 -24.96 -31.53
CA LEU A 209 -14.14 -26.21 -32.23
C LEU A 209 -15.43 -26.89 -31.75
N GLN A 210 -16.08 -27.66 -32.64
CA GLN A 210 -17.22 -28.49 -32.27
C GLN A 210 -16.78 -29.64 -31.34
N PRO A 211 -17.63 -30.14 -30.41
CA PRO A 211 -17.24 -31.11 -29.39
C PRO A 211 -16.49 -32.34 -29.89
N VAL A 212 -16.86 -32.89 -31.06
CA VAL A 212 -16.20 -34.07 -31.64
C VAL A 212 -14.78 -33.74 -32.14
N GLN A 213 -14.60 -32.58 -32.78
CA GLN A 213 -13.29 -32.10 -33.23
C GLN A 213 -12.39 -31.74 -32.04
N TRP A 214 -12.98 -31.05 -31.05
CA TRP A 214 -12.35 -30.72 -29.78
C TRP A 214 -11.86 -31.97 -29.04
N ALA A 215 -12.74 -32.96 -28.82
CA ALA A 215 -12.40 -34.19 -28.11
C ALA A 215 -11.45 -35.11 -28.91
N SER A 216 -11.32 -34.92 -30.22
CA SER A 216 -10.30 -35.59 -31.04
C SER A 216 -8.93 -34.90 -30.86
N LYS A 217 -8.86 -33.57 -31.02
CA LYS A 217 -7.61 -32.80 -30.89
C LYS A 217 -7.07 -32.79 -29.45
N VAL A 218 -7.91 -32.56 -28.44
CA VAL A 218 -7.49 -32.30 -27.04
C VAL A 218 -7.19 -33.58 -26.25
N ARG A 219 -7.72 -34.74 -26.65
CA ARG A 219 -7.48 -36.05 -26.02
C ARG A 219 -5.99 -36.42 -25.92
N ASN A 220 -5.18 -35.93 -26.85
CA ASN A 220 -3.74 -36.20 -26.93
C ASN A 220 -2.91 -35.33 -25.96
N LYS A 221 -3.54 -34.51 -25.11
CA LYS A 221 -2.82 -33.67 -24.15
C LYS A 221 -1.98 -34.49 -23.17
N GLY A 222 -0.79 -33.98 -22.87
CA GLY A 222 0.06 -34.46 -21.79
C GLY A 222 -0.57 -34.30 -20.40
N PRO A 223 -0.03 -35.00 -19.39
CA PRO A 223 -0.56 -35.00 -18.03
C PRO A 223 -0.39 -33.66 -17.29
N LYS A 224 0.46 -32.77 -17.79
CA LYS A 224 0.72 -31.42 -17.26
C LYS A 224 0.22 -30.28 -18.17
N ASP A 225 -0.37 -30.58 -19.32
CA ASP A 225 -0.75 -29.52 -20.25
C ASP A 225 -1.99 -28.79 -19.73
N ILE A 226 -1.91 -27.47 -19.60
CA ILE A 226 -3.02 -26.63 -19.12
C ILE A 226 -3.65 -25.81 -20.25
N MET A 227 -3.04 -25.80 -21.43
CA MET A 227 -3.53 -25.07 -22.60
C MET A 227 -3.30 -25.88 -23.89
N ALA A 228 -4.19 -25.73 -24.87
CA ALA A 228 -4.00 -26.15 -26.26
C ALA A 228 -4.48 -25.05 -27.22
N VAL A 229 -3.57 -24.59 -28.09
CA VAL A 229 -3.80 -23.51 -29.06
C VAL A 229 -3.62 -24.05 -30.48
N GLU A 230 -4.45 -23.59 -31.41
CA GLU A 230 -4.33 -23.91 -32.84
C GLU A 230 -3.40 -22.89 -33.51
N GLU A 231 -2.40 -23.38 -34.24
CA GLU A 231 -1.44 -22.55 -34.97
C GLU A 231 -1.98 -22.15 -36.35
N LEU A 232 -1.34 -21.16 -36.99
CA LEU A 232 -1.76 -20.66 -38.31
C LEU A 232 -1.70 -21.71 -39.43
N ASN A 233 -1.00 -22.82 -39.23
CA ASN A 233 -0.96 -23.98 -40.13
C ASN A 233 -1.99 -25.08 -39.80
N GLY A 234 -2.78 -24.92 -38.73
CA GLY A 234 -3.78 -25.88 -38.26
C GLY A 234 -3.29 -26.93 -37.25
N ASP A 235 -2.01 -26.93 -36.89
CA ASP A 235 -1.46 -27.81 -35.85
C ASP A 235 -1.91 -27.38 -34.44
N VAL A 236 -1.82 -28.30 -33.47
CA VAL A 236 -2.20 -28.05 -32.08
C VAL A 236 -0.96 -28.00 -31.20
N ARG A 237 -0.65 -26.81 -30.68
CA ARG A 237 0.40 -26.60 -29.70
C ARG A 237 -0.18 -26.72 -28.28
N PHE A 238 0.30 -27.71 -27.54
CA PHE A 238 0.03 -27.83 -26.10
C PHE A 238 1.04 -27.03 -25.28
N SER A 239 0.65 -26.61 -24.07
CA SER A 239 1.53 -25.91 -23.12
C SER A 239 1.25 -26.33 -21.68
N THR A 240 2.32 -26.53 -20.91
CA THR A 240 2.30 -26.68 -19.44
C THR A 240 2.25 -25.36 -18.69
N HIS A 241 2.47 -24.24 -19.39
CA HIS A 241 2.62 -22.89 -18.86
C HIS A 241 1.50 -21.95 -19.28
N LEU A 242 1.25 -20.93 -18.45
CA LEU A 242 0.28 -19.87 -18.70
C LEU A 242 0.78 -18.94 -19.83
N PRO A 243 -0.11 -18.51 -20.75
CA PRO A 243 0.24 -17.57 -21.81
C PRO A 243 0.53 -16.16 -21.27
N TYR A 244 1.34 -15.39 -22.00
CA TYR A 244 1.48 -13.95 -21.86
C TYR A 244 0.75 -13.26 -23.04
N PRO A 245 0.05 -12.13 -22.83
CA PRO A 245 -0.14 -11.41 -21.57
C PRO A 245 -1.10 -12.09 -20.58
N ASN A 246 -0.83 -11.88 -19.29
CA ASN A 246 -1.72 -12.10 -18.16
C ASN A 246 -1.33 -11.12 -17.03
N ASN A 247 -2.17 -10.96 -16.01
CA ASN A 247 -1.95 -10.00 -14.92
C ASN A 247 -1.40 -10.63 -13.62
N LEU A 248 -0.97 -11.90 -13.63
CA LEU A 248 -0.43 -12.56 -12.44
C LEU A 248 1.04 -12.18 -12.20
N SER A 249 1.38 -11.96 -10.93
CA SER A 249 2.74 -11.77 -10.48
C SER A 249 3.59 -13.02 -10.71
N ARG A 250 4.88 -12.81 -10.99
CA ARG A 250 5.85 -13.90 -11.24
C ARG A 250 5.87 -14.97 -10.14
N THR A 251 5.58 -14.56 -8.90
CA THR A 251 5.47 -15.39 -7.71
C THR A 251 4.27 -16.35 -7.71
N LEU A 252 3.18 -16.03 -8.42
CA LEU A 252 1.99 -16.89 -8.48
C LEU A 252 1.91 -17.77 -9.73
N LEU A 253 2.70 -17.50 -10.79
CA LEU A 253 2.64 -18.27 -12.04
C LEU A 253 2.86 -19.77 -11.82
N GLU A 254 3.97 -20.18 -11.19
CA GLU A 254 4.27 -21.60 -10.93
C GLU A 254 3.24 -22.28 -10.00
N PRO A 255 2.84 -21.69 -8.86
CA PRO A 255 1.72 -22.23 -8.06
C PRO A 255 0.40 -22.35 -8.81
N MET A 256 0.03 -21.35 -9.62
CA MET A 256 -1.22 -21.36 -10.40
C MET A 256 -1.17 -22.41 -11.52
N GLU A 257 -0.04 -22.56 -12.20
CA GLU A 257 0.20 -23.62 -13.17
C GLU A 257 0.10 -25.01 -12.51
N ALA A 258 0.66 -25.20 -11.31
CA ALA A 258 0.54 -26.44 -10.57
C ALA A 258 -0.91 -26.76 -10.15
N LEU A 259 -1.68 -25.75 -9.73
CA LEU A 259 -3.12 -25.89 -9.44
C LEU A 259 -3.91 -26.31 -10.69
N LEU A 260 -3.67 -25.62 -11.81
CA LEU A 260 -4.29 -25.90 -13.10
C LEU A 260 -3.91 -27.29 -13.64
N GLN A 261 -2.67 -27.75 -13.42
CA GLN A 261 -2.22 -29.11 -13.78
C GLN A 261 -3.01 -30.21 -13.04
N LEU A 262 -3.42 -29.95 -11.78
CA LEU A 262 -4.27 -30.88 -11.02
C LEU A 262 -5.74 -30.83 -11.50
N MET A 263 -6.26 -29.65 -11.81
CA MET A 263 -7.66 -29.44 -12.18
C MET A 263 -7.97 -29.77 -13.65
N LEU A 264 -7.05 -29.52 -14.59
CA LEU A 264 -7.18 -29.75 -16.03
C LEU A 264 -6.59 -31.11 -16.49
N LYS A 265 -6.52 -32.08 -15.57
CA LYS A 265 -6.10 -33.44 -15.87
C LYS A 265 -7.23 -34.17 -16.63
N TRP A 266 -6.88 -34.84 -17.74
CA TRP A 266 -7.87 -35.53 -18.57
C TRP A 266 -8.52 -36.71 -17.81
N ASP A 267 -7.68 -37.57 -17.20
CA ASP A 267 -8.11 -38.71 -16.39
C ASP A 267 -8.95 -38.23 -15.16
N PRO A 268 -10.24 -38.59 -15.07
CA PRO A 268 -11.13 -38.15 -14.01
C PRO A 268 -10.89 -38.81 -12.65
N VAL A 269 -10.08 -39.87 -12.58
CA VAL A 269 -9.67 -40.53 -11.33
C VAL A 269 -8.46 -39.84 -10.72
N GLN A 270 -7.55 -39.33 -11.55
CA GLN A 270 -6.35 -38.62 -11.11
C GLN A 270 -6.52 -37.09 -11.01
N ARG A 271 -7.65 -36.54 -11.50
CA ARG A 271 -7.96 -35.11 -11.47
C ARG A 271 -8.27 -34.65 -10.04
N GLY A 272 -7.69 -33.53 -9.64
CA GLY A 272 -7.68 -33.06 -8.25
C GLY A 272 -6.52 -33.61 -7.40
N GLY A 273 -5.84 -34.66 -7.87
CA GLY A 273 -4.76 -35.32 -7.14
C GLY A 273 -5.24 -36.19 -5.98
N GLU A 274 -4.29 -36.75 -5.22
CA GLU A 274 -4.60 -37.63 -4.09
C GLU A 274 -5.26 -36.88 -2.92
N MET A 275 -6.00 -37.63 -2.10
CA MET A 275 -6.70 -37.10 -0.93
C MET A 275 -5.75 -37.02 0.26
N ASN A 276 -5.54 -35.82 0.80
CA ASN A 276 -4.66 -35.59 1.94
C ASN A 276 -5.17 -36.35 3.17
N ALA A 277 -4.27 -37.10 3.82
CA ALA A 277 -4.61 -38.00 4.92
C ALA A 277 -5.14 -37.26 6.16
N ASP A 278 -4.67 -36.04 6.42
CA ASP A 278 -4.97 -35.28 7.64
C ASP A 278 -6.19 -34.39 7.44
N THR A 279 -6.21 -33.58 6.37
CA THR A 279 -7.29 -32.61 6.09
C THR A 279 -8.51 -33.21 5.40
N LYS A 280 -8.39 -34.44 4.87
CA LYS A 280 -9.41 -35.12 4.05
C LYS A 280 -9.81 -34.39 2.75
N LYS A 281 -9.09 -33.34 2.37
CA LYS A 281 -9.29 -32.60 1.11
C LYS A 281 -8.43 -33.19 -0.02
N PRO A 282 -8.88 -33.17 -1.29
CA PRO A 282 -8.02 -33.49 -2.43
C PRO A 282 -6.91 -32.44 -2.60
N LEU A 283 -5.77 -32.86 -3.14
CA LEU A 283 -4.55 -32.06 -3.27
C LEU A 283 -4.78 -30.70 -3.96
N CYS A 284 -5.69 -30.60 -4.93
CA CYS A 284 -6.00 -29.34 -5.60
C CYS A 284 -6.53 -28.25 -4.64
N PHE A 285 -7.39 -28.61 -3.68
CA PHE A 285 -7.86 -27.63 -2.69
C PHE A 285 -6.79 -27.31 -1.65
N TYR A 286 -5.92 -28.27 -1.31
CA TYR A 286 -4.74 -27.97 -0.49
C TYR A 286 -3.79 -26.96 -1.19
N VAL A 287 -3.50 -27.15 -2.48
CA VAL A 287 -2.66 -26.21 -3.26
C VAL A 287 -3.33 -24.84 -3.39
N LEU A 288 -4.65 -24.79 -3.60
CA LEU A 288 -5.43 -23.55 -3.60
C LEU A 288 -5.35 -22.83 -2.23
N GLU A 289 -5.47 -23.57 -1.12
CA GLU A 289 -5.33 -23.02 0.23
C GLU A 289 -3.89 -22.54 0.52
N GLN A 290 -2.87 -23.21 -0.02
CA GLN A 290 -1.48 -22.72 0.03
C GLN A 290 -1.33 -21.40 -0.74
N ILE A 291 -1.84 -21.30 -1.98
CA ILE A 291 -1.81 -20.08 -2.79
C ILE A 291 -2.46 -18.90 -2.04
N LEU A 292 -3.66 -19.10 -1.48
CA LEU A 292 -4.38 -18.09 -0.71
C LEU A 292 -3.71 -17.73 0.64
N SER A 293 -2.72 -18.51 1.09
CA SER A 293 -1.91 -18.21 2.27
C SER A 293 -0.59 -17.46 1.94
N MET A 294 -0.23 -17.34 0.67
CA MET A 294 1.02 -16.69 0.25
C MET A 294 1.00 -15.19 0.58
N LYS A 295 1.97 -14.74 1.37
CA LYS A 295 2.22 -13.32 1.60
C LYS A 295 3.19 -12.80 0.54
N VAL A 296 2.66 -12.22 -0.54
CA VAL A 296 3.47 -11.58 -1.58
C VAL A 296 3.56 -10.07 -1.27
N VAL A 297 4.74 -9.49 -1.45
CA VAL A 297 4.94 -8.03 -1.50
C VAL A 297 5.35 -7.63 -2.92
N HIS A 298 4.70 -6.60 -3.46
CA HIS A 298 5.05 -5.98 -4.73
C HIS A 298 5.83 -4.69 -4.47
N ILE A 299 7.00 -4.57 -5.10
CA ILE A 299 7.95 -3.48 -4.90
C ILE A 299 8.24 -2.80 -6.23
N LEU A 300 7.73 -1.59 -6.41
CA LEU A 300 8.02 -0.76 -7.58
C LEU A 300 9.38 -0.09 -7.40
N ASN A 301 10.37 -0.55 -8.17
CA ASN A 301 11.66 0.10 -8.31
C ASN A 301 11.47 1.38 -9.13
N MET A 302 11.54 2.53 -8.45
CA MET A 302 11.30 3.83 -9.09
C MET A 302 12.43 4.22 -10.06
N THR A 303 13.62 3.63 -9.94
CA THR A 303 14.76 3.88 -10.83
C THR A 303 14.58 3.19 -12.18
N THR A 304 14.12 1.94 -12.19
CA THR A 304 13.92 1.16 -13.42
C THR A 304 12.50 1.23 -13.97
N ALA A 305 11.52 1.66 -13.17
CA ALA A 305 10.08 1.55 -13.39
C ALA A 305 9.54 0.10 -13.41
N GLN A 306 10.26 -0.86 -12.81
CA GLN A 306 9.86 -2.28 -12.78
C GLN A 306 9.23 -2.68 -11.43
N VAL A 307 8.21 -3.54 -11.46
CA VAL A 307 7.61 -4.14 -10.26
C VAL A 307 8.26 -5.50 -9.99
N HIS A 308 8.98 -5.60 -8.88
CA HIS A 308 9.52 -6.86 -8.35
C HIS A 308 8.50 -7.46 -7.38
N SER A 309 8.32 -8.78 -7.36
CA SER A 309 7.36 -9.45 -6.47
C SER A 309 8.07 -10.53 -5.65
N PHE A 310 7.95 -10.47 -4.32
CA PHE A 310 8.63 -11.36 -3.39
C PHE A 310 7.64 -12.05 -2.47
N GLN A 311 7.64 -13.38 -2.45
CA GLN A 311 6.98 -14.14 -1.38
C GLN A 311 7.77 -13.96 -0.08
N LEU A 312 7.07 -13.61 1.00
CA LEU A 312 7.62 -13.44 2.35
C LEU A 312 7.40 -14.70 3.19
N THR A 313 8.37 -15.02 4.06
CA THR A 313 8.12 -15.99 5.15
C THR A 313 7.64 -15.26 6.42
N PRO A 314 6.90 -15.92 7.33
CA PRO A 314 6.25 -15.24 8.47
C PRO A 314 7.22 -14.45 9.36
N ASP A 315 8.41 -15.00 9.60
CA ASP A 315 9.45 -14.45 10.47
C ASP A 315 10.55 -13.68 9.71
N GLU A 316 10.35 -13.39 8.42
CA GLU A 316 11.36 -12.70 7.60
C GLU A 316 11.61 -11.28 8.13
N SER A 317 12.88 -10.95 8.41
CA SER A 317 13.27 -9.59 8.80
C SER A 317 13.30 -8.67 7.58
N LEU A 318 13.06 -7.36 7.76
CA LEU A 318 13.16 -6.41 6.66
C LEU A 318 14.54 -6.46 5.99
N HIS A 319 15.62 -6.64 6.76
CA HIS A 319 16.97 -6.77 6.25
C HIS A 319 17.18 -8.00 5.34
N SER A 320 16.48 -9.11 5.58
CA SER A 320 16.49 -10.28 4.69
C SER A 320 15.84 -9.95 3.34
N LEU A 321 14.66 -9.32 3.37
CA LEU A 321 13.99 -8.83 2.16
C LEU A 321 14.86 -7.81 1.40
N GLN A 322 15.52 -6.89 2.10
CA GLN A 322 16.43 -5.91 1.48
C GLN A 322 17.59 -6.54 0.71
N LYS A 323 18.15 -7.68 1.17
CA LYS A 323 19.17 -8.43 0.41
C LYS A 323 18.60 -9.11 -0.84
N ARG A 324 17.34 -9.55 -0.81
CA ARG A 324 16.64 -10.10 -1.98
C ARG A 324 16.35 -8.99 -3.00
N ILE A 325 15.97 -7.80 -2.54
CA ILE A 325 15.84 -6.59 -3.35
C ILE A 325 17.19 -6.19 -3.96
N GLU A 326 18.28 -6.18 -3.20
CA GLU A 326 19.64 -5.89 -3.66
C GLU A 326 20.08 -6.86 -4.78
N ALA A 327 19.78 -8.16 -4.61
CA ALA A 327 20.10 -9.19 -5.60
C ALA A 327 19.43 -8.96 -6.96
N GLU A 328 18.17 -8.50 -7.00
CA GLU A 328 17.47 -8.21 -8.25
C GLU A 328 17.72 -6.79 -8.79
N THR A 329 17.72 -5.77 -7.92
CA THR A 329 17.72 -4.34 -8.32
C THR A 329 19.11 -3.72 -8.41
N LYS A 330 20.13 -4.35 -7.80
CA LYS A 330 21.49 -3.84 -7.62
C LYS A 330 21.62 -2.56 -6.77
N ILE A 331 20.55 -2.13 -6.11
CA ILE A 331 20.58 -1.03 -5.14
C ILE A 331 21.02 -1.60 -3.79
N GLU A 332 22.19 -1.16 -3.29
CA GLU A 332 22.76 -1.62 -2.02
C GLU A 332 21.80 -1.42 -0.84
N VAL A 333 21.76 -2.35 0.12
CA VAL A 333 20.87 -2.30 1.31
C VAL A 333 20.94 -0.96 2.06
N ALA A 334 22.11 -0.33 2.14
CA ALA A 334 22.29 0.98 2.76
C ALA A 334 21.58 2.12 1.98
N ASN A 335 21.57 2.03 0.64
CA ASN A 335 21.00 3.03 -0.26
C ASN A 335 19.50 2.84 -0.52
N GLN A 336 18.94 1.65 -0.26
CA GLN A 336 17.49 1.42 -0.36
C GLN A 336 16.69 2.30 0.62
N GLU A 337 15.78 3.11 0.11
CA GLU A 337 14.64 3.66 0.85
C GLU A 337 13.35 3.03 0.34
N LEU A 338 12.64 2.32 1.23
CA LEU A 338 11.36 1.69 0.95
C LEU A 338 10.24 2.52 1.56
N LEU A 339 9.40 3.13 0.73
CA LEU A 339 8.25 3.96 1.13
C LEU A 339 6.93 3.23 0.89
N GLN A 340 5.99 3.36 1.82
CA GLN A 340 4.58 3.01 1.61
C GLN A 340 3.84 4.09 0.82
N GLU A 341 2.64 3.80 0.28
CA GLU A 341 1.72 4.79 -0.34
C GLU A 341 1.50 6.09 0.45
N THR A 342 1.66 6.01 1.78
CA THR A 342 1.52 7.10 2.74
C THR A 342 2.73 8.03 2.77
N GLY A 343 3.85 7.68 2.13
CA GLY A 343 5.16 8.33 2.24
C GLY A 343 5.91 8.06 3.54
N VAL A 344 5.50 7.04 4.31
CA VAL A 344 6.23 6.55 5.48
C VAL A 344 7.27 5.53 5.04
N SER A 345 8.51 5.69 5.48
CA SER A 345 9.59 4.71 5.27
C SER A 345 9.38 3.49 6.18
N LEU A 346 9.66 2.28 5.68
CA LEU A 346 9.52 1.04 6.47
C LEU A 346 10.44 1.04 7.70
N ASP A 347 10.00 0.39 8.79
CA ASP A 347 10.71 0.34 10.06
C ASP A 347 11.69 -0.86 10.09
N PRO A 348 13.01 -0.66 10.16
CA PRO A 348 13.98 -1.77 10.17
C PRO A 348 13.86 -2.72 11.37
N ARG A 349 13.14 -2.31 12.43
CA ARG A 349 12.92 -3.10 13.64
C ARG A 349 11.69 -4.02 13.55
N LYS A 350 10.93 -3.94 12.46
CA LYS A 350 9.74 -4.76 12.21
C LYS A 350 10.03 -5.83 11.14
N PRO A 351 9.32 -6.97 11.15
CA PRO A 351 9.43 -7.97 10.10
C PRO A 351 9.03 -7.41 8.73
N ALA A 352 9.47 -8.08 7.66
CA ALA A 352 9.11 -7.78 6.28
C ALA A 352 7.58 -7.86 6.05
N ALA A 353 6.86 -8.64 6.85
CA ALA A 353 5.40 -8.69 6.86
C ALA A 353 4.72 -7.32 7.06
N GLN A 354 5.41 -6.30 7.57
CA GLN A 354 4.91 -4.91 7.61
C GLN A 354 4.57 -4.33 6.22
N CYS A 355 5.04 -4.95 5.15
CA CYS A 355 4.74 -4.60 3.76
C CYS A 355 3.39 -5.15 3.27
N VAL A 356 2.69 -5.98 4.04
CA VAL A 356 1.45 -6.65 3.64
C VAL A 356 0.36 -6.33 4.68
N LEU A 357 -0.72 -5.68 4.24
CA LEU A 357 -1.85 -5.34 5.12
C LEU A 357 -2.92 -6.44 5.08
N ASP A 358 -2.67 -7.57 5.74
CA ASP A 358 -3.54 -8.77 5.76
C ASP A 358 -5.05 -8.45 5.90
N GLY A 359 -5.41 -7.49 6.76
CA GLY A 359 -6.80 -7.09 7.01
C GLY A 359 -7.42 -6.15 5.96
N VAL A 360 -6.61 -5.47 5.14
CA VAL A 360 -7.06 -4.51 4.11
C VAL A 360 -7.04 -5.13 2.71
N VAL A 361 -6.13 -6.10 2.47
CA VAL A 361 -6.06 -6.90 1.23
C VAL A 361 -7.44 -7.49 0.85
N ARG A 362 -8.20 -7.99 1.85
CA ARG A 362 -9.56 -8.52 1.66
C ARG A 362 -10.63 -7.49 1.23
N ALA A 363 -10.34 -6.19 1.31
CA ALA A 363 -11.29 -5.11 1.03
C ALA A 363 -10.85 -4.15 -0.09
N ARG A 364 -9.57 -4.16 -0.48
CA ARG A 364 -9.04 -3.37 -1.62
C ARG A 364 -8.38 -4.20 -2.72
N GLY A 365 -8.21 -5.50 -2.51
CA GLY A 365 -7.53 -6.41 -3.43
C GLY A 365 -6.05 -6.58 -3.11
N TRP A 366 -5.51 -7.75 -3.44
CA TRP A 366 -4.11 -8.16 -3.28
C TRP A 366 -3.13 -7.20 -3.98
N ASP A 367 -3.46 -6.74 -5.20
CA ASP A 367 -2.64 -5.80 -5.99
C ASP A 367 -2.54 -4.37 -5.41
N SER A 368 -3.38 -4.04 -4.41
CA SER A 368 -3.62 -2.66 -3.98
C SER A 368 -2.56 -2.07 -3.04
N TYR A 369 -1.54 -2.85 -2.65
CA TYR A 369 -0.50 -2.40 -1.73
C TYR A 369 0.91 -2.59 -2.29
N ILE A 370 1.43 -1.53 -2.91
CA ILE A 370 2.78 -1.47 -3.48
C ILE A 370 3.70 -0.69 -2.53
N VAL A 371 4.91 -1.22 -2.33
CA VAL A 371 6.03 -0.50 -1.71
C VAL A 371 6.88 0.14 -2.81
N TYR A 372 7.27 1.39 -2.63
CA TYR A 372 8.07 2.15 -3.58
C TYR A 372 9.53 2.16 -3.14
N LEU A 373 10.42 1.59 -3.96
CA LEU A 373 11.85 1.59 -3.74
C LEU A 373 12.49 2.79 -4.43
N PHE A 374 13.18 3.59 -3.63
CA PHE A 374 14.07 4.68 -4.05
C PHE A 374 15.51 4.34 -3.70
N ASP A 375 16.44 4.85 -4.50
CA ASP A 375 17.87 4.76 -4.27
C ASP A 375 18.39 6.11 -3.77
N LYS A 376 18.91 6.14 -2.54
CA LYS A 376 19.45 7.35 -1.88
C LYS A 376 20.69 7.91 -2.58
N SER A 377 21.40 7.11 -3.38
CA SER A 377 22.59 7.55 -4.08
C SER A 377 22.29 8.48 -5.26
N ILE A 378 21.04 8.53 -5.74
CA ILE A 378 20.62 9.32 -6.89
C ILE A 378 19.46 10.29 -6.59
N THR A 379 19.65 11.55 -6.96
CA THR A 379 18.61 12.61 -6.88
C THR A 379 18.09 13.04 -8.26
N LYS A 380 18.63 12.46 -9.36
CA LYS A 380 18.29 12.81 -10.74
C LYS A 380 17.99 11.57 -11.57
N TYR A 381 16.84 11.58 -12.23
CA TYR A 381 16.30 10.47 -13.00
C TYR A 381 16.27 10.88 -14.48
N SER A 382 17.26 10.44 -15.27
CA SER A 382 17.44 10.82 -16.68
C SER A 382 16.77 9.88 -17.69
N GLY A 383 16.34 8.69 -17.24
CA GLY A 383 15.95 7.60 -18.13
C GLY A 383 17.14 6.96 -18.88
N PRO A 384 16.88 6.03 -19.82
CA PRO A 384 15.55 5.54 -20.21
C PRO A 384 14.89 4.70 -19.10
N PHE A 385 13.57 4.81 -18.98
CA PHE A 385 12.77 3.98 -18.06
C PHE A 385 12.30 2.72 -18.78
N SER A 386 12.03 1.63 -18.06
CA SER A 386 11.65 0.36 -18.69
C SER A 386 10.28 0.49 -19.37
N ALA A 387 10.25 0.40 -20.70
CA ALA A 387 9.00 0.28 -21.44
C ALA A 387 8.36 -1.10 -21.19
N ARG A 388 7.03 -1.15 -21.02
CA ARG A 388 6.28 -2.41 -21.06
C ARG A 388 6.57 -3.12 -22.39
N ARG A 389 6.92 -4.41 -22.36
CA ARG A 389 7.19 -5.19 -23.57
C ARG A 389 5.90 -5.31 -24.39
N LEU A 390 5.96 -4.95 -25.67
CA LEU A 390 4.87 -5.16 -26.60
C LEU A 390 4.70 -6.68 -26.87
N PRO A 391 3.48 -7.25 -26.82
CA PRO A 391 3.26 -8.64 -27.21
C PRO A 391 3.67 -8.88 -28.67
N GLU A 392 4.10 -10.10 -28.99
CA GLU A 392 4.69 -10.42 -30.29
C GLU A 392 3.70 -10.20 -31.46
N GLN A 393 2.44 -10.63 -31.29
CA GLN A 393 1.40 -10.45 -32.31
C GLN A 393 1.04 -8.96 -32.50
N VAL A 394 1.07 -8.18 -31.41
CA VAL A 394 0.86 -6.73 -31.45
C VAL A 394 2.04 -6.02 -32.13
N ASN A 395 3.28 -6.48 -31.91
CA ASN A 395 4.44 -5.96 -32.65
C ASN A 395 4.32 -6.22 -34.15
N THR A 396 3.86 -7.39 -34.59
CA THR A 396 3.64 -7.68 -36.02
C THR A 396 2.70 -6.67 -36.67
N ILE A 397 1.53 -6.39 -36.07
CA ILE A 397 0.61 -5.39 -36.64
C ILE A 397 1.15 -3.95 -36.54
N VAL A 398 2.02 -3.63 -35.58
CA VAL A 398 2.66 -2.30 -35.50
C VAL A 398 3.71 -2.11 -36.60
N GLN A 399 4.41 -3.16 -37.03
CA GLN A 399 5.29 -3.09 -38.22
C GLN A 399 4.48 -3.04 -39.53
N GLU A 400 3.39 -3.80 -39.62
CA GLU A 400 2.57 -3.93 -40.83
C GLU A 400 1.09 -3.53 -40.61
N PRO A 401 0.79 -2.25 -40.31
CA PRO A 401 -0.56 -1.83 -39.90
C PRO A 401 -1.64 -2.03 -40.95
N LYS A 402 -1.28 -2.17 -42.23
CA LYS A 402 -2.19 -2.34 -43.37
C LYS A 402 -2.45 -3.79 -43.78
N THR A 403 -1.80 -4.77 -43.13
CA THR A 403 -1.99 -6.19 -43.47
C THR A 403 -3.41 -6.62 -43.11
N GLN A 404 -4.14 -7.12 -44.11
CA GLN A 404 -5.52 -7.58 -43.96
C GLN A 404 -5.54 -8.92 -43.23
N LEU A 405 -6.16 -8.96 -42.06
CA LEU A 405 -6.26 -10.17 -41.22
C LEU A 405 -7.73 -10.56 -41.01
N PRO A 406 -8.05 -11.86 -40.85
CA PRO A 406 -9.40 -12.30 -40.51
C PRO A 406 -9.85 -11.75 -39.14
N LEU A 407 -11.14 -11.39 -39.01
CA LEU A 407 -11.70 -10.85 -37.75
C LEU A 407 -11.47 -11.75 -36.52
N VAL A 408 -11.33 -13.07 -36.69
CA VAL A 408 -10.99 -14.01 -35.60
C VAL A 408 -9.57 -13.76 -35.05
N VAL A 409 -8.61 -13.47 -35.93
CA VAL A 409 -7.22 -13.14 -35.55
C VAL A 409 -7.18 -11.72 -34.97
N LEU A 410 -7.83 -10.75 -35.64
CA LEU A 410 -7.89 -9.36 -35.18
C LEU A 410 -8.46 -9.24 -33.76
N LYS A 411 -9.54 -9.97 -33.43
CA LYS A 411 -10.14 -9.96 -32.08
C LYS A 411 -9.14 -10.34 -30.99
N LYS A 412 -8.21 -11.27 -31.25
CA LYS A 412 -7.13 -11.59 -30.31
C LYS A 412 -6.10 -10.47 -30.24
N VAL A 413 -5.52 -10.06 -31.38
CA VAL A 413 -4.40 -9.10 -31.39
C VAL A 413 -4.84 -7.71 -30.91
N TRP A 414 -6.08 -7.30 -31.19
CA TRP A 414 -6.66 -6.06 -30.66
C TRP A 414 -6.96 -6.14 -29.16
N GLY A 415 -7.27 -7.33 -28.63
CA GLY A 415 -7.33 -7.57 -27.18
C GLY A 415 -5.96 -7.38 -26.52
N GLU A 416 -4.93 -8.05 -27.04
CA GLU A 416 -3.54 -7.87 -26.58
C GLU A 416 -3.08 -6.40 -26.67
N ALA A 417 -3.49 -5.67 -27.72
CA ALA A 417 -3.19 -4.24 -27.89
C ALA A 417 -3.91 -3.34 -26.86
N VAL A 418 -5.18 -3.62 -26.55
CA VAL A 418 -5.93 -2.88 -25.52
C VAL A 418 -5.38 -3.19 -24.12
N SER A 419 -5.09 -4.46 -23.82
CA SER A 419 -4.40 -4.85 -22.57
C SER A 419 -3.05 -4.14 -22.42
N TYR A 420 -2.28 -4.01 -23.50
CA TYR A 420 -1.03 -3.24 -23.52
C TYR A 420 -1.26 -1.75 -23.18
N ILE A 421 -2.25 -1.10 -23.80
CA ILE A 421 -2.60 0.31 -23.57
C ILE A 421 -3.10 0.55 -22.14
N CYS A 422 -4.02 -0.29 -21.64
CA CYS A 422 -4.47 -0.27 -20.24
C CYS A 422 -3.29 -0.45 -19.27
N GLY A 423 -2.40 -1.39 -19.58
CA GLY A 423 -1.17 -1.63 -18.82
C GLY A 423 -0.26 -0.41 -18.69
N LEU A 424 0.05 0.28 -19.79
CA LEU A 424 0.86 1.52 -19.77
C LEU A 424 0.27 2.59 -18.83
N LYS A 425 -1.06 2.73 -18.85
CA LYS A 425 -1.80 3.68 -18.00
C LYS A 425 -1.76 3.30 -16.51
N GLU A 426 -1.87 2.02 -16.20
CA GLU A 426 -1.74 1.56 -14.81
C GLU A 426 -0.32 1.73 -14.29
N ASP A 427 0.69 1.38 -15.10
CA ASP A 427 2.10 1.53 -14.75
C ASP A 427 2.43 3.01 -14.48
N TYR A 428 1.89 3.92 -15.29
CA TYR A 428 1.91 5.35 -15.01
C TYR A 428 1.25 5.71 -13.67
N SER A 429 0.05 5.18 -13.39
CA SER A 429 -0.64 5.47 -12.13
C SER A 429 0.14 4.95 -10.91
N ARG A 430 0.76 3.77 -11.00
CA ARG A 430 1.65 3.19 -9.98
C ARG A 430 2.87 4.10 -9.74
N LEU A 431 3.53 4.56 -10.81
CA LEU A 431 4.65 5.53 -10.73
C LEU A 431 4.23 6.88 -10.14
N PHE A 432 3.02 7.36 -10.46
CA PHE A 432 2.47 8.59 -9.88
C PHE A 432 2.23 8.44 -8.36
N GLN A 433 1.70 7.30 -7.91
CA GLN A 433 1.57 7.00 -6.47
C GLN A 433 2.94 6.97 -5.78
N GLY A 434 3.98 6.47 -6.45
CA GLY A 434 5.37 6.55 -5.99
C GLY A 434 5.87 7.98 -5.84
N GLN A 435 5.66 8.85 -6.84
CA GLN A 435 5.99 10.28 -6.72
C GLN A 435 5.22 10.94 -5.56
N ARG A 436 3.94 10.60 -5.37
CA ARG A 436 3.13 11.08 -4.23
C ARG A 436 3.69 10.60 -2.89
N ALA A 437 4.16 9.36 -2.80
CA ALA A 437 4.82 8.82 -1.60
C ALA A 437 6.13 9.57 -1.30
N ALA A 438 6.95 9.85 -2.32
CA ALA A 438 8.18 10.67 -2.17
C ALA A 438 7.87 12.10 -1.69
N MET A 439 6.83 12.75 -2.25
CA MET A 439 6.35 14.06 -1.78
C MET A 439 5.87 14.00 -0.32
N LEU A 440 5.07 13.01 0.05
CA LEU A 440 4.61 12.82 1.43
C LEU A 440 5.77 12.51 2.40
N SER A 441 6.85 11.88 1.93
CA SER A 441 8.10 11.73 2.69
C SER A 441 8.80 13.07 2.89
N LEU A 442 9.06 13.81 1.79
CA LEU A 442 9.65 15.15 1.80
C LEU A 442 8.91 16.11 2.77
N LEU A 443 7.59 16.08 2.78
CA LEU A 443 6.78 16.94 3.66
C LEU A 443 6.96 16.59 5.15
N ARG A 444 7.11 15.31 5.52
CA ARG A 444 7.47 14.92 6.90
C ARG A 444 8.87 15.39 7.29
N TYR A 445 9.82 15.29 6.37
CA TYR A 445 11.16 15.84 6.56
C TYR A 445 11.12 17.37 6.77
N ASN A 446 10.31 18.11 6.00
CA ASN A 446 10.09 19.55 6.16
C ASN A 446 9.39 19.92 7.50
N THR A 447 8.40 19.14 7.94
CA THR A 447 7.77 19.32 9.27
C THR A 447 8.79 19.10 10.41
N ASN A 448 9.66 18.10 10.27
CA ASN A 448 10.72 17.86 11.26
C ASN A 448 11.78 18.97 11.23
N LEU A 449 12.23 19.40 10.05
CA LEU A 449 13.18 20.51 9.87
C LEU A 449 12.65 21.79 10.51
N THR A 450 11.40 22.16 10.25
CA THR A 450 10.73 23.32 10.87
C THR A 450 10.68 23.21 12.40
N ARG A 451 10.50 22.00 12.97
CA ARG A 451 10.55 21.81 14.43
C ARG A 451 11.94 22.13 14.98
N TYR A 452 13.00 21.59 14.36
CA TYR A 452 14.38 21.87 14.76
C TYR A 452 14.78 23.35 14.55
N LYS A 453 14.36 23.98 13.45
CA LYS A 453 14.51 25.43 13.19
C LYS A 453 13.94 26.26 14.34
N ASN A 454 12.69 25.99 14.72
CA ASN A 454 12.01 26.73 15.78
C ASN A 454 12.70 26.54 17.15
N SER A 455 13.18 25.32 17.45
CA SER A 455 13.99 25.07 18.66
C SER A 455 15.34 25.80 18.63
N MET A 456 16.05 25.78 17.50
CA MET A 456 17.33 26.49 17.32
C MET A 456 17.18 28.00 17.48
N PHE A 457 16.16 28.59 16.86
CA PHE A 457 15.84 30.01 17.02
C PHE A 457 15.48 30.33 18.49
N GLY A 458 14.65 29.51 19.13
CA GLY A 458 14.29 29.67 20.54
C GLY A 458 15.48 29.68 21.48
N PHE A 459 16.38 28.69 21.40
CA PHE A 459 17.59 28.65 22.21
C PHE A 459 18.56 29.81 21.88
N SER A 460 18.63 30.24 20.61
CA SER A 460 19.44 31.40 20.21
C SER A 460 18.95 32.71 20.87
N GLN A 461 17.63 32.94 20.91
CA GLN A 461 17.09 34.11 21.61
C GLN A 461 17.26 34.02 23.14
N GLN A 462 17.14 32.83 23.73
CA GLN A 462 17.41 32.61 25.16
C GLN A 462 18.88 32.90 25.51
N LEU A 463 19.83 32.40 24.70
CA LEU A 463 21.26 32.68 24.85
C LEU A 463 21.53 34.19 24.75
N LYS A 464 20.96 34.86 23.75
CA LYS A 464 21.11 36.31 23.57
C LYS A 464 20.59 37.08 24.79
N ALA A 465 19.39 36.77 25.27
CA ALA A 465 18.81 37.44 26.44
C ALA A 465 19.65 37.22 27.72
N LYS A 466 20.16 36.00 27.94
CA LYS A 466 21.08 35.68 29.06
C LYS A 466 22.42 36.42 28.92
N LEU A 467 22.96 36.53 27.72
CA LEU A 467 24.21 37.24 27.44
C LEU A 467 24.06 38.75 27.66
N ASP A 468 22.97 39.35 27.19
CA ASP A 468 22.70 40.78 27.37
C ASP A 468 22.45 41.10 28.86
N PHE A 469 21.73 40.24 29.60
CA PHE A 469 21.62 40.33 31.05
C PHE A 469 22.98 40.18 31.76
N PHE A 470 23.80 39.21 31.36
CA PHE A 470 25.15 39.01 31.91
C PHE A 470 26.01 40.25 31.69
N LYS A 471 26.02 40.82 30.48
CA LYS A 471 26.74 42.05 30.12
C LYS A 471 26.35 43.22 31.02
N SER A 472 25.06 43.51 31.15
CA SER A 472 24.57 44.57 32.04
C SER A 472 24.97 44.32 33.49
N SER A 473 24.89 43.07 33.93
CA SER A 473 25.21 42.67 35.30
C SER A 473 26.71 42.77 35.61
N ILE A 474 27.60 42.37 34.71
CA ILE A 474 29.06 42.52 34.91
C ILE A 474 29.54 43.96 34.71
N GLN A 475 28.91 44.74 33.82
CA GLN A 475 29.26 46.15 33.66
C GLN A 475 28.97 46.95 34.93
N TYR A 476 27.77 46.78 35.52
CA TYR A 476 27.41 47.41 36.79
C TYR A 476 28.41 47.06 37.92
N ASP A 477 28.74 45.78 38.03
CA ASP A 477 29.70 45.27 39.01
C ASP A 477 31.10 45.91 38.84
N LEU A 478 31.56 46.13 37.61
CA LEU A 478 32.84 46.78 37.28
C LEU A 478 32.82 48.29 37.55
N GLU A 479 31.72 48.97 37.21
CA GLU A 479 31.54 50.40 37.51
C GLU A 479 31.58 50.65 39.03
N LYS A 480 30.85 49.85 39.82
CA LYS A 480 30.85 49.96 41.29
C LYS A 480 32.14 49.51 41.96
N TYR A 481 32.93 48.65 41.32
CA TYR A 481 34.29 48.36 41.77
C TYR A 481 35.22 49.57 41.52
N ARG A 482 35.13 50.21 40.36
CA ARG A 482 35.97 51.36 39.99
C ARG A 482 35.71 52.59 40.84
N GLU A 483 34.44 52.95 41.08
CA GLU A 483 34.05 54.05 41.98
C GLU A 483 34.70 53.93 43.38
N ARG A 484 34.80 52.71 43.92
CA ARG A 484 35.46 52.45 45.21
C ARG A 484 36.98 52.60 45.17
N GLY A 485 37.63 52.23 44.06
CA GLY A 485 39.08 52.34 43.91
C GLY A 485 39.61 53.77 43.86
N GLU A 486 38.78 54.72 43.42
CA GLU A 486 39.05 56.16 43.46
C GLU A 486 38.70 56.78 44.82
N SER A 487 37.67 56.26 45.50
CA SER A 487 37.18 56.75 46.81
C SER A 487 38.04 56.35 48.03
N GLY A 488 39.25 55.81 47.83
CA GLY A 488 40.21 55.50 48.91
C GLY A 488 39.94 54.25 49.75
N GLY A 489 38.86 53.50 49.51
CA GLY A 489 38.53 52.28 50.25
C GLY A 489 39.33 51.06 49.78
N LEU A 490 39.99 50.35 50.71
CA LEU A 490 40.80 49.12 50.53
C LEU A 490 41.25 48.83 49.08
N ARG A 491 42.39 49.42 48.67
CA ARG A 491 43.20 48.83 47.59
C ARG A 491 43.71 47.47 48.06
N SER A 492 43.15 46.40 47.51
CA SER A 492 43.57 45.02 47.78
C SER A 492 44.96 44.74 47.18
N GLY A 493 46.00 45.09 47.93
CA GLY A 493 47.36 44.63 47.65
C GLY A 493 47.40 43.10 47.67
N SER A 494 47.96 42.48 46.62
CA SER A 494 47.90 41.03 46.38
C SER A 494 46.51 40.47 46.01
N GLY A 495 45.79 41.14 45.11
CA GLY A 495 44.65 40.54 44.41
C GLY A 495 43.81 41.56 43.65
N ALA A 496 44.15 41.81 42.38
CA ALA A 496 43.23 42.49 41.47
C ALA A 496 41.99 41.61 41.25
N TRP A 497 40.83 42.22 40.96
CA TRP A 497 39.60 41.48 40.71
C TRP A 497 39.81 40.48 39.57
N THR A 498 39.77 39.19 39.90
CA THR A 498 40.09 38.11 38.97
C THR A 498 39.12 38.07 37.80
N GLU A 499 37.84 38.32 38.05
CA GLU A 499 36.83 38.49 37.00
C GLU A 499 36.97 39.80 36.20
N GLU A 500 37.48 40.92 36.74
CA GLU A 500 37.79 42.11 35.91
C GLU A 500 38.89 41.80 34.89
N SER A 501 39.94 41.11 35.35
CA SER A 501 41.05 40.68 34.50
C SER A 501 40.59 39.64 33.46
N VAL A 502 39.81 38.64 33.88
CA VAL A 502 39.32 37.56 33.02
C VAL A 502 38.26 38.04 32.03
N TRP A 503 37.35 38.94 32.42
CA TRP A 503 36.36 39.52 31.51
C TRP A 503 37.00 40.53 30.54
N GLY A 504 37.92 41.37 31.01
CA GLY A 504 38.67 42.28 30.13
C GLY A 504 39.43 41.54 29.02
N LEU A 505 39.97 40.35 29.32
CA LEU A 505 40.68 39.51 28.35
C LEU A 505 39.78 38.59 27.51
N LYS A 506 38.73 37.99 28.10
CA LYS A 506 37.92 36.95 27.44
C LYS A 506 36.53 37.40 27.00
N GLY A 507 36.00 38.49 27.54
CA GLY A 507 34.67 39.01 27.22
C GLY A 507 34.49 39.32 25.74
N PRO A 508 35.37 40.10 25.10
CA PRO A 508 35.28 40.40 23.67
C PRO A 508 35.37 39.15 22.78
N LEU A 509 36.19 38.17 23.16
CA LEU A 509 36.31 36.89 22.45
C LEU A 509 35.05 36.03 22.60
N PHE A 510 34.45 36.02 23.79
CA PHE A 510 33.21 35.29 24.06
C PHE A 510 32.00 35.93 23.39
N ASP A 511 31.90 37.26 23.39
CA ASP A 511 30.85 38.00 22.68
C ASP A 511 30.97 37.80 21.16
N SER A 512 32.19 37.84 20.61
CA SER A 512 32.46 37.48 19.21
C SER A 512 32.02 36.04 18.88
N ARG A 513 32.26 35.06 19.77
CA ARG A 513 31.77 33.67 19.61
C ARG A 513 30.24 33.62 19.59
N CYS A 514 29.56 34.34 20.48
CA CYS A 514 28.10 34.38 20.55
C CYS A 514 27.47 35.10 19.34
N ALA A 515 28.03 36.23 18.94
CA ALA A 515 27.61 36.96 17.73
C ALA A 515 27.74 36.09 16.47
N ARG A 516 28.82 35.30 16.35
CA ARG A 516 29.00 34.33 15.27
C ARG A 516 27.95 33.21 15.29
N GLN A 517 27.55 32.73 16.47
CA GLN A 517 26.48 31.73 16.61
C GLN A 517 25.12 32.29 16.19
N VAL A 518 24.79 33.54 16.59
CA VAL A 518 23.56 34.21 16.15
C VAL A 518 23.54 34.42 14.63
N ALA A 519 24.69 34.77 14.02
CA ALA A 519 24.80 34.91 12.58
C ALA A 519 24.62 33.58 11.81
N GLU A 520 25.18 32.47 12.30
CA GLU A 520 24.95 31.13 11.74
C GLU A 520 23.47 30.72 11.84
N VAL A 521 22.80 31.03 12.96
CA VAL A 521 21.36 30.78 13.13
C VAL A 521 20.54 31.57 12.10
N SER A 522 20.86 32.83 11.84
CA SER A 522 20.19 33.61 10.79
C SER A 522 20.40 33.01 9.39
N HIS A 523 21.66 32.67 9.03
CA HIS A 523 21.95 32.05 7.74
C HIS A 523 21.21 30.71 7.55
N LEU A 524 21.15 29.88 8.60
CA LEU A 524 20.37 28.64 8.55
C LEU A 524 18.87 28.91 8.45
N ASP A 525 18.34 29.97 9.08
CA ASP A 525 16.92 30.33 8.96
C ASP A 525 16.56 30.74 7.52
N ASP A 526 17.37 31.61 6.91
CA ASP A 526 17.21 32.04 5.51
C ASP A 526 17.29 30.85 4.54
N GLU A 527 18.26 29.95 4.73
CA GLU A 527 18.46 28.76 3.91
C GLU A 527 17.27 27.76 4.04
N ILE A 528 16.74 27.59 5.25
CA ILE A 528 15.54 26.78 5.51
C ILE A 528 14.28 27.45 4.93
N LEU A 529 14.15 28.77 4.99
CA LEU A 529 13.01 29.52 4.41
C LEU A 529 13.00 29.46 2.88
N ALA A 530 14.17 29.57 2.24
CA ALA A 530 14.32 29.37 0.80
C ALA A 530 13.92 27.94 0.38
N LEU A 531 14.42 26.92 1.09
CA LEU A 531 14.07 25.52 0.85
C LEU A 531 12.59 25.22 1.12
N HIS A 532 11.99 25.83 2.15
CA HIS A 532 10.56 25.69 2.43
C HIS A 532 9.72 26.28 1.30
N SER A 533 10.14 27.41 0.73
CA SER A 533 9.48 28.05 -0.42
C SER A 533 9.55 27.17 -1.68
N GLU A 534 10.73 26.60 -1.98
CA GLU A 534 10.92 25.60 -3.04
C GLU A 534 9.96 24.41 -2.91
N ILE A 535 9.78 23.88 -1.68
CA ILE A 535 8.88 22.76 -1.41
C ILE A 535 7.40 23.16 -1.61
N VAL A 536 7.00 24.38 -1.22
CA VAL A 536 5.64 24.90 -1.44
C VAL A 536 5.35 25.10 -2.93
N GLU A 537 6.34 25.49 -3.74
CA GLU A 537 6.20 25.53 -5.20
C GLU A 537 6.00 24.14 -5.81
N LEU A 538 6.76 23.13 -5.36
CA LEU A 538 6.58 21.74 -5.80
C LEU A 538 5.17 21.20 -5.45
N GLN A 539 4.62 21.53 -4.29
CA GLN A 539 3.21 21.20 -3.93
C GLN A 539 2.17 21.89 -4.82
N ARG A 540 2.49 23.06 -5.38
CA ARG A 540 1.60 23.85 -6.25
C ARG A 540 1.73 23.48 -7.72
N SER A 541 2.79 22.74 -8.09
CA SER A 541 3.05 22.29 -9.46
C SER A 541 1.88 21.50 -10.06
N PRO A 542 1.51 21.68 -11.35
CA PRO A 542 0.44 20.89 -11.98
C PRO A 542 0.73 19.38 -11.96
N TYR A 543 2.01 19.01 -12.00
CA TYR A 543 2.48 17.63 -11.89
C TYR A 543 2.09 16.96 -10.55
N ALA A 544 1.95 17.73 -9.47
CA ALA A 544 1.50 17.21 -8.17
C ALA A 544 -0.03 16.93 -8.12
N ARG A 545 -0.79 17.38 -9.13
CA ARG A 545 -2.26 17.44 -9.10
C ARG A 545 -2.97 16.68 -10.24
N ARG A 546 -2.23 15.98 -11.12
CA ARG A 546 -2.75 15.36 -12.38
C ARG A 546 -3.55 16.33 -13.27
N GLN A 547 -3.30 17.63 -13.19
CA GLN A 547 -4.13 18.61 -13.89
C GLN A 547 -3.83 18.61 -15.39
N GLY A 548 -4.77 18.11 -16.20
CA GLY A 548 -4.61 17.95 -17.65
C GLY A 548 -3.95 16.63 -18.08
N ASP A 549 -4.01 15.59 -17.23
CA ASP A 549 -3.42 14.29 -17.49
C ASP A 549 -4.09 13.55 -18.68
N LYS A 550 -3.33 13.36 -19.76
CA LYS A 550 -3.78 12.66 -20.96
C LYS A 550 -3.92 11.15 -20.77
N MET A 551 -3.14 10.54 -19.89
CA MET A 551 -3.23 9.09 -19.63
C MET A 551 -4.51 8.79 -18.82
N GLU A 552 -4.92 9.70 -17.93
CA GLU A 552 -6.22 9.60 -17.25
C GLU A 552 -7.38 9.70 -18.26
N GLN A 553 -7.35 10.67 -19.20
CA GLN A 553 -8.39 10.88 -20.23
C GLN A 553 -8.60 9.71 -21.20
N LEU A 554 -7.60 8.84 -21.40
CA LEU A 554 -7.74 7.58 -22.15
C LEU A 554 -8.64 6.54 -21.44
N ARG A 555 -9.39 6.91 -20.39
CA ARG A 555 -10.38 6.02 -19.73
C ARG A 555 -11.72 6.04 -20.46
N ASP A 556 -12.10 7.22 -20.94
CA ASP A 556 -13.49 7.53 -21.32
C ASP A 556 -13.68 7.55 -22.84
N ASN A 557 -12.58 7.45 -23.59
CA ASN A 557 -12.60 7.27 -25.04
C ASN A 557 -12.67 5.76 -25.35
N PRO A 558 -13.81 5.23 -25.82
CA PRO A 558 -13.94 3.79 -26.04
C PRO A 558 -13.00 3.32 -27.14
N PHE A 559 -12.14 2.35 -26.83
CA PHE A 559 -11.37 1.64 -27.87
C PHE A 559 -12.34 1.02 -28.89
N PRO A 560 -12.00 1.00 -30.19
CA PRO A 560 -12.87 0.46 -31.25
C PRO A 560 -12.92 -1.07 -31.21
N LEU A 561 -13.44 -1.63 -30.12
CA LEU A 561 -13.52 -3.06 -29.87
C LEU A 561 -14.79 -3.66 -30.46
N SER A 562 -14.58 -4.38 -31.56
CA SER A 562 -15.56 -5.04 -32.42
C SER A 562 -16.42 -4.09 -33.26
N PRO A 563 -16.35 -4.17 -34.61
CA PRO A 563 -17.55 -3.91 -35.40
C PRO A 563 -18.68 -4.84 -34.94
N SER A 564 -19.90 -4.31 -34.88
CA SER A 564 -21.11 -5.04 -34.51
C SER A 564 -21.69 -5.79 -35.72
N VAL A 565 -20.99 -6.83 -36.18
CA VAL A 565 -21.32 -7.59 -37.39
C VAL A 565 -21.30 -9.10 -37.09
N PRO A 566 -22.41 -9.83 -37.31
CA PRO A 566 -22.41 -11.29 -37.39
C PRO A 566 -21.94 -11.76 -38.78
N ASP A 567 -21.61 -13.06 -38.87
CA ASP A 567 -21.22 -13.79 -40.08
C ASP A 567 -19.85 -13.42 -40.71
N SER A 568 -19.47 -14.13 -41.77
CA SER A 568 -18.09 -14.57 -42.03
C SER A 568 -17.29 -13.78 -43.08
N ASP A 569 -16.01 -14.12 -43.19
CA ASP A 569 -15.04 -13.77 -44.25
C ASP A 569 -14.73 -12.28 -44.49
N VAL A 570 -15.16 -11.39 -43.61
CA VAL A 570 -14.63 -10.02 -43.57
C VAL A 570 -13.22 -10.02 -42.96
N SER A 571 -12.26 -9.46 -43.70
CA SER A 571 -10.94 -9.08 -43.20
C SER A 571 -10.86 -7.57 -42.96
N SER A 572 -9.89 -7.14 -42.16
CA SER A 572 -9.62 -5.73 -41.93
C SER A 572 -8.14 -5.49 -41.62
N ASP A 573 -7.69 -4.24 -41.69
CA ASP A 573 -6.36 -3.83 -41.22
C ASP A 573 -6.40 -3.23 -39.80
N SER A 574 -5.24 -2.97 -39.23
CA SER A 574 -5.09 -2.52 -37.85
C SER A 574 -4.70 -1.04 -37.71
N SER A 575 -4.85 -0.22 -38.77
CA SER A 575 -4.35 1.16 -38.80
C SER A 575 -4.85 2.03 -37.63
N GLU A 576 -6.13 1.94 -37.25
CA GLU A 576 -6.66 2.73 -36.13
C GLU A 576 -6.19 2.21 -34.76
N MET A 577 -6.01 0.90 -34.60
CA MET A 577 -5.44 0.32 -33.38
C MET A 577 -3.96 0.73 -33.24
N VAL A 578 -3.19 0.68 -34.32
CA VAL A 578 -1.77 1.08 -34.31
C VAL A 578 -1.60 2.57 -34.07
N LYS A 579 -2.48 3.43 -34.61
CA LYS A 579 -2.56 4.85 -34.22
C LYS A 579 -2.79 5.01 -32.71
N ALA A 580 -3.72 4.26 -32.12
CA ALA A 580 -4.02 4.32 -30.69
C ALA A 580 -2.83 3.85 -29.82
N ILE A 581 -2.13 2.77 -30.22
CA ILE A 581 -0.88 2.33 -29.57
C ILE A 581 0.18 3.43 -29.61
N ILE A 582 0.49 3.96 -30.81
CA ILE A 582 1.53 4.98 -30.99
C ILE A 582 1.19 6.26 -30.21
N GLN A 583 -0.07 6.72 -30.26
CA GLN A 583 -0.52 7.90 -29.52
C GLN A 583 -0.42 7.69 -28.00
N THR A 584 -0.73 6.47 -27.52
CA THR A 584 -0.59 6.13 -26.10
C THR A 584 0.88 6.16 -25.67
N VAL A 585 1.79 5.52 -26.42
CA VAL A 585 3.23 5.51 -26.12
C VAL A 585 3.81 6.93 -26.14
N GLN A 586 3.49 7.75 -27.15
CA GLN A 586 3.94 9.14 -27.23
C GLN A 586 3.42 10.02 -26.09
N ASN A 587 2.18 9.81 -25.64
CA ASN A 587 1.65 10.49 -24.46
C ASN A 587 2.37 10.02 -23.19
N GLN A 588 2.58 8.71 -23.04
CA GLN A 588 3.25 8.07 -21.90
C GLN A 588 4.68 8.58 -21.73
N ASP A 589 5.50 8.54 -22.78
CA ASP A 589 6.89 9.01 -22.74
C ASP A 589 6.98 10.48 -22.28
N LYS A 590 6.04 11.31 -22.74
CA LYS A 590 5.94 12.71 -22.30
C LYS A 590 5.61 12.82 -20.81
N VAL A 591 4.53 12.19 -20.35
CA VAL A 591 4.10 12.33 -18.95
C VAL A 591 5.07 11.65 -17.97
N LEU A 592 5.78 10.60 -18.38
CA LEU A 592 6.86 9.99 -17.62
C LEU A 592 8.06 10.94 -17.48
N LYS A 593 8.48 11.60 -18.56
CA LYS A 593 9.57 12.59 -18.51
C LYS A 593 9.25 13.74 -17.56
N ASP A 594 8.02 14.24 -17.60
CA ASP A 594 7.54 15.28 -16.68
C ASP A 594 7.48 14.76 -15.22
N LEU A 595 6.95 13.55 -15.00
CA LEU A 595 6.87 12.88 -13.69
C LEU A 595 8.26 12.69 -13.06
N PHE A 596 9.24 12.21 -13.82
CA PHE A 596 10.60 11.98 -13.34
C PHE A 596 11.41 13.27 -13.17
N THR A 597 11.12 14.30 -13.98
CA THR A 597 11.67 15.65 -13.76
C THR A 597 11.17 16.22 -12.43
N HIS A 598 9.87 16.08 -12.13
CA HIS A 598 9.30 16.53 -10.86
C HIS A 598 9.80 15.69 -9.66
N LEU A 599 9.91 14.36 -9.81
CA LEU A 599 10.49 13.47 -8.80
C LEU A 599 11.94 13.83 -8.48
N SER A 600 12.76 14.11 -9.50
CA SER A 600 14.16 14.53 -9.31
C SER A 600 14.27 15.80 -8.46
N LYS A 601 13.33 16.76 -8.62
CA LYS A 601 13.26 17.94 -7.74
C LYS A 601 12.89 17.54 -6.32
N ILE A 602 11.84 16.75 -6.12
CA ILE A 602 11.41 16.26 -4.79
C ILE A 602 12.56 15.59 -4.02
N LEU A 603 13.31 14.70 -4.68
CA LEU A 603 14.45 14.00 -4.08
C LEU A 603 15.64 14.94 -3.83
N SER A 604 15.91 15.89 -4.75
CA SER A 604 16.92 16.94 -4.53
C SER A 604 16.58 17.84 -3.33
N SER A 605 15.32 18.28 -3.19
CA SER A 605 14.88 19.06 -2.03
C SER A 605 14.93 18.23 -0.74
N LYS A 606 14.66 16.92 -0.79
CA LYS A 606 14.80 16.01 0.36
C LYS A 606 16.27 15.89 0.79
N GLN A 607 17.20 15.77 -0.16
CA GLN A 607 18.62 15.72 0.16
C GLN A 607 19.10 17.01 0.84
N LYS A 608 18.69 18.19 0.36
CA LYS A 608 18.98 19.48 1.03
C LYS A 608 18.52 19.50 2.49
N ILE A 609 17.36 18.90 2.82
CA ILE A 609 16.91 18.78 4.23
C ILE A 609 17.84 17.87 5.04
N ILE A 610 18.26 16.74 4.45
CA ILE A 610 19.17 15.78 5.10
C ILE A 610 20.53 16.44 5.39
N ASP A 611 21.08 17.19 4.43
CA ASP A 611 22.36 17.90 4.55
C ASP A 611 22.32 19.05 5.59
N LEU A 612 21.13 19.61 5.86
CA LEU A 612 20.93 20.65 6.86
C LEU A 612 20.90 20.13 8.31
N PHE A 613 20.44 18.90 8.56
CA PHE A 613 20.29 18.40 9.94
C PHE A 613 21.61 18.43 10.76
N PRO A 614 22.76 17.92 10.27
CA PRO A 614 24.01 17.97 11.02
C PRO A 614 24.51 19.39 11.32
N ARG A 615 24.20 20.36 10.44
CA ARG A 615 24.55 21.78 10.66
C ARG A 615 23.70 22.39 11.76
N ILE A 616 22.41 22.08 11.80
CA ILE A 616 21.47 22.53 12.83
C ILE A 616 21.80 21.88 14.19
N GLU A 617 22.10 20.58 14.22
CA GLU A 617 22.48 19.85 15.44
C GLU A 617 23.77 20.41 16.06
N LYS A 618 24.82 20.62 15.24
CA LYS A 618 26.08 21.25 15.67
C LYS A 618 25.88 22.70 16.17
N THR A 619 24.94 23.43 15.56
CA THR A 619 24.60 24.80 15.97
C THR A 619 23.84 24.80 17.30
N LEU A 620 22.88 23.89 17.49
CA LEU A 620 22.16 23.65 18.75
C LEU A 620 23.10 23.27 19.90
N GLU A 621 24.07 22.39 19.65
CA GLU A 621 25.12 22.04 20.61
C GLU A 621 25.99 23.25 20.97
N SER A 622 26.46 23.99 19.96
CA SER A 622 27.24 25.21 20.14
C SER A 622 26.53 26.29 20.97
N ILE A 623 25.22 26.43 20.81
CA ILE A 623 24.37 27.36 21.60
C ILE A 623 24.27 26.88 23.05
N LYS A 624 24.04 25.58 23.31
CA LYS A 624 23.95 25.01 24.66
C LYS A 624 25.27 25.14 25.44
N ASP A 625 26.40 24.98 24.76
CA ASP A 625 27.75 25.23 25.29
C ASP A 625 27.93 26.69 25.74
N ALA A 626 27.54 27.64 24.89
CA ALA A 626 27.62 29.06 25.20
C ALA A 626 26.68 29.44 26.35
N ASP A 627 25.45 28.92 26.36
CA ASP A 627 24.46 29.13 27.43
C ASP A 627 24.99 28.63 28.77
N SER A 628 25.51 27.40 28.79
CA SER A 628 26.16 26.80 29.97
C SER A 628 27.35 27.62 30.44
N THR A 629 28.13 28.19 29.52
CA THR A 629 29.28 29.06 29.85
C THR A 629 28.83 30.38 30.48
N VAL A 630 27.82 31.06 29.94
CA VAL A 630 27.25 32.30 30.53
C VAL A 630 26.73 32.04 31.93
N MET A 631 25.98 30.95 32.13
CA MET A 631 25.42 30.59 33.43
C MET A 631 26.52 30.27 34.45
N GLN A 632 27.58 29.54 34.06
CA GLN A 632 28.73 29.26 34.91
C GLN A 632 29.50 30.55 35.28
N MET A 633 29.72 31.46 34.32
CA MET A 633 30.37 32.75 34.58
C MET A 633 29.56 33.61 35.56
N GLN A 634 28.23 33.71 35.39
CA GLN A 634 27.37 34.44 36.33
C GLN A 634 27.47 33.86 37.75
N MET A 635 27.38 32.52 37.89
CA MET A 635 27.48 31.84 39.17
C MET A 635 28.86 31.97 39.82
N LYS A 636 29.95 32.01 39.04
CA LYS A 636 31.32 32.21 39.54
C LYS A 636 31.51 33.65 40.04
N ARG A 637 31.16 34.65 39.23
CA ARG A 637 31.29 36.07 39.55
C ARG A 637 30.54 36.46 40.82
N GLN A 638 29.30 35.99 40.98
CA GLN A 638 28.52 36.22 42.20
C GLN A 638 29.15 35.55 43.44
N LYS A 639 29.77 34.37 43.32
CA LYS A 639 30.50 33.72 44.42
C LYS A 639 31.76 34.50 44.82
N GLU A 640 32.49 35.06 43.85
CA GLU A 640 33.66 35.90 44.13
C GLU A 640 33.28 37.20 44.87
N PHE A 641 32.18 37.86 44.50
CA PHE A 641 31.62 38.98 45.28
C PHE A 641 31.38 38.62 46.75
N TRP A 642 30.69 37.51 47.01
CA TRP A 642 30.43 37.05 48.39
C TRP A 642 31.69 36.62 49.14
N HIS A 643 32.73 36.15 48.46
CA HIS A 643 34.01 35.83 49.07
C HIS A 643 34.79 37.09 49.48
N LEU A 644 34.84 38.09 48.59
CA LEU A 644 35.52 39.37 48.84
C LEU A 644 34.82 40.19 49.93
N LEU A 645 33.49 40.13 50.01
CA LEU A 645 32.74 40.72 51.14
C LEU A 645 33.15 40.07 52.47
N LYS A 646 33.33 38.75 52.52
CA LYS A 646 33.82 38.06 53.74
C LYS A 646 35.23 38.48 54.14
N ILE A 647 36.12 38.70 53.17
CA ILE A 647 37.48 39.22 53.43
C ILE A 647 37.39 40.64 54.02
N ALA A 648 36.59 41.52 53.41
CA ALA A 648 36.39 42.88 53.90
C ALA A 648 35.80 42.95 55.32
N CYS A 649 34.99 41.97 55.73
CA CYS A 649 34.46 41.86 57.08
C CYS A 649 35.44 41.31 58.14
N VAL A 650 36.67 40.93 57.77
CA VAL A 650 37.67 40.32 58.69
C VAL A 650 38.92 41.19 58.88
N SER A 651 39.18 42.16 57.99
CA SER A 651 40.31 43.09 58.13
C SER A 651 40.05 44.19 59.19
N PRO A 652 40.98 44.45 60.14
CA PRO A 652 40.91 45.59 61.05
C PRO A 652 41.12 46.92 60.31
N ALA A 653 40.51 48.00 60.81
CA ALA A 653 40.75 49.36 60.32
C ALA A 653 42.04 49.96 60.92
N PRO A 654 42.78 50.83 60.19
CA PRO A 654 43.94 51.54 60.72
C PRO A 654 43.53 52.80 61.51
N ASP A 655 44.21 53.06 62.62
CA ASP A 655 44.00 54.26 63.45
C ASP A 655 44.47 55.55 62.77
N ALA A 656 43.68 56.62 62.93
CA ALA A 656 44.10 58.01 62.72
C ALA A 656 43.43 58.88 63.80
N GLY A 657 44.24 59.53 64.64
CA GLY A 657 43.79 60.08 65.92
C GLY A 657 43.19 61.49 65.89
N GLY A 658 42.36 61.78 66.89
CA GLY A 658 41.88 63.11 67.27
C GLY A 658 41.53 63.11 68.77
N GLY A 659 41.71 64.23 69.49
CA GLY A 659 41.61 64.22 70.96
C GLY A 659 41.02 65.48 71.60
N ARG A 660 40.65 65.34 72.89
CA ARG A 660 39.94 66.31 73.77
C ARG A 660 38.44 66.45 73.43
N ARG A 661 37.49 66.65 74.35
CA ARG A 661 37.44 66.80 75.85
C ARG A 661 35.98 66.45 76.26
N ALA A 662 35.70 65.55 77.21
CA ALA A 662 35.64 65.71 78.69
C ALA A 662 34.21 65.94 79.27
N GLY A 663 33.93 65.36 80.45
CA GLY A 663 32.59 65.26 81.10
C GLY A 663 31.93 63.90 80.83
N GLN A 664 31.68 62.95 81.74
CA GLN A 664 31.33 62.93 83.19
C GLN A 664 29.94 63.53 83.49
N GLU A 665 29.02 62.94 84.30
CA GLU A 665 28.82 61.58 84.87
C GLU A 665 27.42 61.57 85.58
N HIS A 666 26.77 60.52 86.13
CA HIS A 666 26.99 59.06 86.37
C HIS A 666 25.72 58.29 85.86
N GLY A 667 25.44 56.98 86.03
CA GLY A 667 26.17 55.80 86.53
C GLY A 667 25.21 54.71 87.10
N GLY A 668 25.64 53.43 87.05
CA GLY A 668 24.95 52.26 87.64
C GLY A 668 23.87 51.59 86.75
N GLU A 669 23.66 50.26 86.74
CA GLU A 669 24.43 49.14 87.32
C GLU A 669 24.20 47.84 86.50
N SER A 670 25.22 46.96 86.42
CA SER A 670 25.21 45.47 86.40
C SER A 670 24.24 44.67 85.47
N HIS A 671 24.49 43.44 85.03
CA HIS A 671 25.65 42.52 85.09
C HIS A 671 25.46 41.44 83.99
N GLY A 672 26.53 40.86 83.42
CA GLY A 672 26.44 39.54 82.75
C GLY A 672 27.19 39.35 81.43
N GLU A 673 28.51 39.13 81.49
CA GLU A 673 29.20 38.42 80.41
C GLU A 673 29.11 36.89 80.62
N ARG A 674 28.87 36.11 79.56
CA ARG A 674 29.89 35.27 78.87
C ARG A 674 29.27 34.31 77.85
N SER A 675 30.04 34.03 76.80
CA SER A 675 29.78 33.06 75.73
C SER A 675 30.55 31.74 76.02
N PRO A 676 30.66 30.71 75.13
CA PRO A 676 30.18 30.59 73.74
C PRO A 676 29.60 29.20 73.35
N LEU A 677 29.46 28.96 72.03
CA LEU A 677 29.39 27.65 71.33
C LEU A 677 28.16 26.75 71.56
N ARG A 678 27.18 26.84 70.62
CA ARG A 678 26.31 25.78 70.02
C ARG A 678 25.22 26.50 69.19
N PHE A 679 24.72 26.03 68.04
CA PHE A 679 24.98 24.82 67.24
C PHE A 679 24.87 25.16 65.75
N LEU A 680 25.66 24.51 64.88
CA LEU A 680 25.40 24.43 63.44
C LEU A 680 24.98 22.99 63.10
N SER A 681 23.69 22.73 62.86
CA SER A 681 23.23 21.54 62.13
C SER A 681 21.73 21.56 61.78
N SER A 682 21.38 20.85 60.70
CA SER A 682 20.05 20.27 60.40
C SER A 682 18.84 21.21 60.21
N ARG A 683 18.79 21.94 59.10
CA ARG A 683 17.96 21.57 57.91
C ARG A 683 18.28 22.46 56.70
N PRO A 684 18.04 22.00 55.45
CA PRO A 684 18.51 22.70 54.26
C PRO A 684 17.57 23.84 53.84
N LEU A 685 18.11 25.06 53.70
CA LEU A 685 17.45 26.18 53.00
C LEU A 685 17.58 26.00 51.47
N ASN A 686 16.99 24.93 50.95
CA ASN A 686 17.02 24.55 49.53
C ASN A 686 15.61 24.42 48.94
N THR A 687 14.78 25.44 49.17
CA THR A 687 13.37 25.50 48.69
C THR A 687 12.91 26.90 48.29
N GLN A 688 13.38 27.97 48.93
CA GLN A 688 12.84 29.33 48.72
C GLN A 688 13.51 30.16 47.60
N TYR A 689 14.62 29.70 47.02
CA TYR A 689 15.26 30.35 45.86
C TYR A 689 15.05 29.61 44.52
N MET A 690 14.48 28.40 44.54
CA MET A 690 14.17 27.64 43.31
C MET A 690 12.84 28.07 42.66
N SER A 691 11.92 28.69 43.40
CA SER A 691 10.60 29.10 42.88
C SER A 691 10.61 30.35 41.98
N LEU A 692 11.76 30.99 41.77
CA LEU A 692 11.94 32.17 40.91
C LEU A 692 12.74 31.89 39.62
N LEU A 693 13.18 30.65 39.41
CA LEU A 693 13.95 30.23 38.24
C LEU A 693 13.22 29.25 37.31
N HIS A 694 11.95 28.96 37.59
CA HIS A 694 11.21 27.87 36.92
C HIS A 694 9.87 28.27 36.28
N THR A 695 9.53 29.57 36.28
CA THR A 695 8.23 30.10 35.78
C THR A 695 8.29 30.74 34.40
N HIS A 696 9.48 31.01 33.84
CA HIS A 696 9.67 31.53 32.47
C HIS A 696 10.84 30.80 31.77
N LEU A 697 10.57 29.58 31.30
CA LEU A 697 11.35 28.82 30.32
C LEU A 697 10.41 28.01 29.43
#